data_AF-A0A2E3GZ53-F1
#
_entry.id   AF-A0A2E3GZ53-F1
#
_cell.length_a   1.000
_cell.length_b   1.000
_cell.length_c   1.000
_cell.angle_alpha   90.00
_cell.angle_beta   90.00
_cell.angle_gamma   90.00
#
_symmetry.space_group_name_H-M   'P 1'
#
loop_
_entity.id
_entity.type
_entity.pdbx_description
1 polymer ?
#
loop_
_entity_poly.entity_id
_entity_poly.type
_entity_poly.pdbx_seq_one_letter_code
_entity_poly.pdbx_strand_id
1 'polypeptide(L)'
;MLSLSNKLTINTHPIYRFVNKYSIDFDGTDDYIRISDADSLDEVTTNNFSVSCWIKTTATDGSICVKRDSGAGFELGIGSGKVSWYLNDGSGYADTDDTATVNDGEWHHIVWVFDRGGSAYRYIDGVNSGTNDSITSASGSLANSVDLGIGARLKTTPDNYYTGKIDELAIFDRTLTQAEITKIYNSGNPINLMLNAAAYQSANPLITCTKSMEFDGVDDYLIANSTLGSFTGSFSCWVIRDNTSSYDYILDTRGASSGGTGYIYFNTGDNTLIVSSGTRYVDGVAATEIPTDGKWHNVVVTGMTLDIDEDIRFGRSKSGSHEYEGKITEAGIWDRTLTALEVASLYNQGVPTNLLVSRGDYVATNLVGYWKMGDGTNDEYPVIYDQVEPTISAEYVVNGDFSDGLTGWIAPTQDGAYQEDTGSGMKMYSGSPAGASNAMSTSGTLNLAGTEGKTYRLDITASDFISMTSCTIRLDGVYDGSNIISFVDGTQTIYFVAYTNFTYIKFFAGSFEDSVTINSISIKELGGNPAIMTNMVESNITNQYPLTKIRNYYRMGDGTNDEYPVIYDQVDPTLGAELLTNGDFSNTTSIDTNISPFAGWNNLGTHTSTNHFTITNNECTCLYTSGSAMGIGVTSLTIGKLYKLTINITDVSSGGIKIYIGTTSTSYTTTGFKTLYKVADSVNFSIYRNSGATDVTFDNVSVKQVNGNPAIMTNMSASDIVEDTP
;
A
#
# COMPACT_ATOMS: atom_id res chain seq x y z
N MET A 1 15.61 57.02 14.56
CA MET A 1 14.62 56.79 13.49
C MET A 1 14.89 55.42 12.92
N LEU A 2 14.02 54.46 13.26
CA LEU A 2 14.00 53.12 12.65
C LEU A 2 13.44 53.26 11.23
N SER A 3 14.08 52.65 10.22
CA SER A 3 13.39 52.27 9.00
C SER A 3 13.64 50.78 8.74
N LEU A 4 12.55 50.02 8.76
CA LEU A 4 12.51 48.62 8.39
C LEU A 4 12.93 48.44 6.94
N SER A 5 13.77 47.43 6.71
CA SER A 5 13.88 46.77 5.42
C SER A 5 13.98 45.26 5.66
N ASN A 6 12.83 44.64 5.97
CA ASN A 6 12.66 43.20 5.80
C ASN A 6 12.05 42.97 4.42
N LYS A 7 12.92 42.56 3.49
CA LYS A 7 12.54 41.91 2.25
C LYS A 7 11.84 40.60 2.62
N LEU A 8 10.54 40.53 2.38
CA LEU A 8 9.78 39.29 2.45
C LEU A 8 10.20 38.42 1.25
N THR A 9 11.00 37.39 1.49
CA THR A 9 11.26 36.37 0.47
C THR A 9 10.02 35.48 0.43
N ILE A 10 9.25 35.55 -0.65
CA ILE A 10 8.13 34.64 -0.89
C ILE A 10 8.74 33.26 -1.19
N ASN A 11 8.67 32.36 -0.21
CA ASN A 11 8.90 30.93 -0.44
C ASN A 11 7.79 30.43 -1.36
N THR A 12 8.13 30.02 -2.58
CA THR A 12 7.23 29.48 -3.61
C THR A 12 6.86 28.01 -3.36
N HIS A 13 6.68 27.60 -2.10
CA HIS A 13 6.14 26.27 -1.81
C HIS A 13 4.62 26.34 -1.91
N PRO A 14 3.95 25.44 -2.66
CA PRO A 14 2.51 25.33 -2.60
C PRO A 14 2.14 24.92 -1.17
N ILE A 15 1.53 25.84 -0.43
CA ILE A 15 0.83 25.51 0.80
C ILE A 15 -0.39 24.72 0.34
N TYR A 16 -0.40 23.41 0.56
CA TYR A 16 -1.64 22.63 0.52
C TYR A 16 -2.52 23.17 1.63
N ARG A 17 -3.34 24.18 1.31
CA ARG A 17 -4.37 24.68 2.20
C ARG A 17 -5.39 23.57 2.31
N PHE A 18 -5.59 23.05 3.51
CA PHE A 18 -6.77 22.23 3.79
C PHE A 18 -8.00 23.04 3.43
N VAL A 19 -8.78 22.53 2.47
CA VAL A 19 -10.03 23.13 2.05
C VAL A 19 -11.13 22.21 2.55
N ASN A 20 -11.88 22.72 3.52
CA ASN A 20 -13.20 22.22 3.87
C ASN A 20 -14.20 23.21 3.30
N LYS A 21 -15.16 22.74 2.51
CA LYS A 21 -16.13 23.54 1.78
C LYS A 21 -17.53 22.93 1.81
N TYR A 22 -17.65 21.62 1.85
CA TYR A 22 -18.90 20.91 1.74
C TYR A 22 -19.22 20.11 3.00
N SER A 23 -20.51 19.88 3.21
CA SER A 23 -21.04 18.91 4.17
C SER A 23 -22.26 18.23 3.57
N ILE A 24 -22.78 17.20 4.23
CA ILE A 24 -24.00 16.52 3.78
C ILE A 24 -25.19 16.90 4.66
N ASP A 25 -26.28 17.32 4.02
CA ASP A 25 -27.58 17.62 4.64
C ASP A 25 -28.49 16.39 4.65
N PHE A 26 -29.10 16.10 5.80
CA PHE A 26 -30.05 15.00 5.99
C PHE A 26 -31.41 15.59 6.36
N ASP A 27 -32.47 15.13 5.67
CA ASP A 27 -33.81 15.71 5.78
C ASP A 27 -34.65 15.20 6.97
N GLY A 28 -34.21 14.14 7.66
CA GLY A 28 -34.93 13.51 8.77
C GLY A 28 -36.07 12.58 8.40
N THR A 29 -36.29 12.31 7.11
CA THR A 29 -37.40 11.48 6.62
C THR A 29 -36.91 10.12 6.15
N ASP A 30 -36.00 10.10 5.18
CA ASP A 30 -35.50 8.85 4.59
C ASP A 30 -34.04 8.91 4.09
N ASP A 31 -33.36 10.05 4.28
CA ASP A 31 -31.95 10.24 3.92
C ASP A 31 -30.98 9.47 4.83
N TYR A 32 -30.04 8.76 4.20
CA TYR A 32 -28.91 8.15 4.91
C TYR A 32 -27.75 7.84 3.97
N ILE A 33 -26.56 7.66 4.56
CA ILE A 33 -25.39 7.12 3.87
C ILE A 33 -25.15 5.70 4.40
N ARG A 34 -24.91 4.77 3.49
CA ARG A 34 -24.65 3.36 3.77
C ARG A 34 -23.20 3.02 3.44
N ILE A 35 -22.52 2.38 4.38
CA ILE A 35 -21.24 1.71 4.16
C ILE A 35 -21.51 0.22 4.33
N SER A 36 -21.20 -0.58 3.31
CA SER A 36 -21.42 -2.02 3.34
C SER A 36 -20.61 -2.68 4.46
N ASP A 37 -21.21 -3.70 5.07
CA ASP A 37 -20.54 -4.51 6.07
C ASP A 37 -19.20 -5.07 5.58
N ALA A 38 -18.21 -5.07 6.46
CA ALA A 38 -16.85 -5.54 6.19
C ALA A 38 -16.18 -5.95 7.50
N ASP A 39 -15.33 -6.99 7.45
CA ASP A 39 -14.53 -7.44 8.61
C ASP A 39 -13.71 -6.30 9.22
N SER A 40 -13.22 -5.40 8.36
CA SER A 40 -12.49 -4.19 8.76
C SER A 40 -13.33 -3.18 9.53
N LEU A 41 -14.65 -3.33 9.66
CA LEU A 41 -15.52 -2.53 10.55
C LEU A 41 -15.78 -3.25 11.87
N ASP A 42 -15.58 -4.56 11.94
CA ASP A 42 -15.79 -5.34 13.16
C ASP A 42 -14.55 -5.37 14.06
N GLU A 43 -13.33 -5.19 13.52
CA GLU A 43 -12.13 -5.15 14.38
C GLU A 43 -12.08 -3.94 15.37
N VAL A 44 -12.88 -2.87 15.17
CA VAL A 44 -13.04 -1.74 16.12
C VAL A 44 -14.04 -2.08 17.22
N THR A 45 -14.86 -3.10 17.02
CA THR A 45 -15.92 -3.46 17.95
C THR A 45 -15.47 -4.42 19.04
N THR A 46 -14.23 -4.91 18.98
CA THR A 46 -13.60 -5.76 20.01
C THR A 46 -12.50 -5.02 20.78
N ASN A 47 -11.93 -3.97 20.20
CA ASN A 47 -10.83 -3.18 20.75
C ASN A 47 -11.27 -1.78 21.19
N ASN A 48 -10.35 -1.04 21.80
CA ASN A 48 -10.53 0.39 22.06
C ASN A 48 -10.78 1.14 20.74
N PHE A 49 -11.67 2.12 20.75
CA PHE A 49 -11.97 2.88 19.54
C PHE A 49 -12.49 4.28 19.88
N SER A 50 -12.46 5.18 18.89
CA SER A 50 -13.05 6.51 19.00
C SER A 50 -13.83 6.84 17.74
N VAL A 51 -14.84 7.70 17.85
CA VAL A 51 -15.56 8.25 16.69
C VAL A 51 -15.61 9.76 16.84
N SER A 52 -15.27 10.47 15.77
CA SER A 52 -15.24 11.93 15.68
C SER A 52 -16.12 12.36 14.52
N CYS A 53 -16.88 13.45 14.68
CA CYS A 53 -17.60 14.09 13.58
C CYS A 53 -17.94 15.53 13.93
N TRP A 54 -18.24 16.32 12.92
CA TRP A 54 -18.90 17.62 13.07
C TRP A 54 -20.37 17.46 12.75
N ILE A 55 -21.22 18.12 13.54
CA ILE A 55 -22.67 18.08 13.36
C ILE A 55 -23.29 19.47 13.49
N LYS A 56 -24.43 19.68 12.83
CA LYS A 56 -25.27 20.85 12.98
C LYS A 56 -26.74 20.45 12.90
N THR A 57 -27.50 20.66 13.97
CA THR A 57 -28.91 20.22 14.02
C THR A 57 -29.78 21.11 14.90
N THR A 58 -31.09 21.05 14.67
CA THR A 58 -32.13 21.58 15.57
C THR A 58 -33.06 20.49 16.09
N ALA A 59 -32.87 19.24 15.65
CA ALA A 59 -33.69 18.10 16.04
C ALA A 59 -33.39 17.67 17.48
N THR A 60 -34.39 17.04 18.10
CA THR A 60 -34.24 16.49 19.45
C THR A 60 -33.70 15.07 19.44
N ASP A 61 -33.86 14.33 18.35
CA ASP A 61 -33.50 12.91 18.27
C ASP A 61 -33.03 12.57 16.85
N GLY A 62 -32.12 11.60 16.71
CA GLY A 62 -31.65 11.12 15.41
C GLY A 62 -30.30 10.41 15.49
N SER A 63 -30.04 9.46 14.59
CA SER A 63 -28.82 8.66 14.59
C SER A 63 -27.73 9.26 13.69
N ILE A 64 -26.54 9.52 14.24
CA ILE A 64 -25.40 10.10 13.51
C ILE A 64 -24.57 8.99 12.85
N CYS A 65 -24.14 7.99 13.62
CA CYS A 65 -23.25 6.90 13.17
C CYS A 65 -23.61 5.60 13.89
N VAL A 66 -24.00 4.56 13.14
CA VAL A 66 -24.63 3.35 13.70
C VAL A 66 -24.12 2.08 13.04
N LYS A 67 -23.52 1.18 13.81
CA LYS A 67 -23.15 -0.19 13.39
C LYS A 67 -23.88 -1.21 14.24
N ARG A 68 -25.21 -1.16 14.20
CA ARG A 68 -26.11 -2.09 14.90
C ARG A 68 -27.52 -1.99 14.38
N ASP A 69 -28.32 -2.98 14.73
CA ASP A 69 -29.78 -2.95 14.63
C ASP A 69 -30.42 -2.99 16.02
N SER A 70 -30.87 -4.15 16.47
CA SER A 70 -31.34 -4.47 17.82
C SER A 70 -30.32 -5.28 18.63
N GLY A 71 -29.35 -5.92 17.98
CA GLY A 71 -28.33 -6.76 18.60
C GLY A 71 -27.07 -6.02 19.01
N ALA A 72 -25.95 -6.76 18.98
CA ALA A 72 -24.63 -6.25 19.31
C ALA A 72 -24.18 -5.14 18.34
N GLY A 73 -23.41 -4.17 18.84
CA GLY A 73 -22.85 -3.07 18.07
C GLY A 73 -22.86 -1.74 18.82
N PHE A 74 -22.63 -0.64 18.09
CA PHE A 74 -22.59 0.70 18.64
C PHE A 74 -23.50 1.67 17.88
N GLU A 75 -23.94 2.72 18.56
CA GLU A 75 -24.73 3.81 18.00
C GLU A 75 -24.30 5.13 18.64
N LEU A 76 -24.12 6.15 17.82
CA LEU A 76 -23.97 7.55 18.22
C LEU A 76 -25.10 8.35 17.62
N GLY A 77 -25.67 9.26 18.39
CA GLY A 77 -26.81 10.05 17.94
C GLY A 77 -27.06 11.26 18.81
N ILE A 78 -28.28 11.77 18.65
CA ILE A 78 -28.87 12.81 19.49
C ILE A 78 -30.07 12.18 20.22
N GLY A 79 -30.17 12.45 21.52
CA GLY A 79 -31.32 12.12 22.36
C GLY A 79 -31.72 13.33 23.20
N SER A 80 -32.98 13.74 23.11
CA SER A 80 -33.49 14.96 23.77
C SER A 80 -32.62 16.22 23.55
N GLY A 81 -32.05 16.38 22.35
CA GLY A 81 -31.20 17.50 21.95
C GLY A 81 -29.74 17.41 22.41
N LYS A 82 -29.34 16.29 23.01
CA LYS A 82 -27.99 16.06 23.55
C LYS A 82 -27.31 14.94 22.79
N VAL A 83 -25.99 14.96 22.76
CA VAL A 83 -25.21 13.85 22.23
C VAL A 83 -25.51 12.59 23.05
N SER A 84 -25.79 11.48 22.38
CA SER A 84 -26.06 10.18 22.99
C SER A 84 -25.22 9.08 22.35
N TRP A 85 -25.01 8.00 23.09
CA TRP A 85 -24.39 6.78 22.59
C TRP A 85 -25.00 5.53 23.21
N TYR A 86 -24.81 4.41 22.52
CA TYR A 86 -25.22 3.09 22.97
C TYR A 86 -24.18 2.04 22.56
N LEU A 87 -23.79 1.15 23.47
CA LEU A 87 -23.04 -0.07 23.22
C LEU A 87 -23.86 -1.30 23.63
N ASN A 88 -23.86 -2.33 22.79
CA ASN A 88 -24.49 -3.62 23.06
C ASN A 88 -23.51 -4.74 22.69
N ASP A 89 -23.26 -5.69 23.58
CA ASP A 89 -22.41 -6.86 23.27
C ASP A 89 -23.20 -8.16 23.04
N GLY A 90 -24.54 -8.06 22.96
CA GLY A 90 -25.48 -9.17 22.86
C GLY A 90 -25.83 -9.82 24.21
N SER A 91 -25.04 -9.58 25.26
CA SER A 91 -25.26 -10.08 26.62
C SER A 91 -25.65 -8.98 27.62
N GLY A 92 -25.20 -7.76 27.37
CA GLY A 92 -25.52 -6.55 28.12
C GLY A 92 -25.33 -5.31 27.26
N TYR A 93 -25.70 -4.17 27.86
CA TYR A 93 -25.61 -2.87 27.19
C TYR A 93 -25.13 -1.78 28.15
N ALA A 94 -24.63 -0.70 27.58
CA ALA A 94 -24.34 0.55 28.27
C ALA A 94 -24.73 1.70 27.35
N ASP A 95 -25.31 2.75 27.91
CA ASP A 95 -25.74 3.94 27.19
C ASP A 95 -25.67 5.14 28.13
N THR A 96 -25.43 6.32 27.58
CA THR A 96 -25.48 7.58 28.34
C THR A 96 -25.72 8.74 27.39
N ASP A 97 -26.55 9.69 27.82
CA ASP A 97 -26.68 10.99 27.18
C ASP A 97 -25.72 11.99 27.83
N ASP A 98 -25.22 12.96 27.06
CA ASP A 98 -24.53 14.10 27.62
C ASP A 98 -25.47 14.93 28.53
N THR A 99 -24.89 15.89 29.24
CA THR A 99 -25.63 16.90 29.99
C THR A 99 -25.89 18.16 29.16
N ALA A 100 -25.00 18.50 28.23
CA ALA A 100 -25.09 19.64 27.34
C ALA A 100 -25.95 19.33 26.11
N THR A 101 -26.72 20.32 25.67
CA THR A 101 -27.47 20.29 24.41
C THR A 101 -26.60 20.81 23.27
N VAL A 102 -26.75 20.24 22.08
CA VAL A 102 -25.99 20.57 20.86
C VAL A 102 -26.91 20.84 19.66
N ASN A 103 -28.21 21.00 19.91
CA ASN A 103 -29.25 21.18 18.89
C ASN A 103 -29.68 22.65 18.74
N ASP A 104 -28.74 23.59 18.87
CA ASP A 104 -28.98 25.03 18.79
C ASP A 104 -28.91 25.58 17.35
N GLY A 105 -28.62 24.72 16.37
CA GLY A 105 -28.48 25.07 14.96
C GLY A 105 -27.07 25.52 14.56
N GLU A 106 -26.09 25.46 15.47
CA GLU A 106 -24.68 25.76 15.20
C GLU A 106 -23.86 24.47 15.00
N TRP A 107 -22.64 24.63 14.48
CA TRP A 107 -21.71 23.50 14.30
C TRP A 107 -21.06 23.12 15.64
N HIS A 108 -21.09 21.83 15.96
CA HIS A 108 -20.41 21.24 17.11
C HIS A 108 -19.50 20.10 16.69
N HIS A 109 -18.31 20.02 17.30
CA HIS A 109 -17.40 18.90 17.15
C HIS A 109 -17.62 17.88 18.26
N ILE A 110 -18.02 16.66 17.89
CA ILE A 110 -18.35 15.60 18.83
C ILE A 110 -17.34 14.48 18.72
N VAL A 111 -16.78 14.06 19.86
CA VAL A 111 -15.92 12.87 19.95
C VAL A 111 -16.37 11.97 21.08
N TRP A 112 -16.52 10.68 20.76
CA TRP A 112 -16.64 9.61 21.74
C TRP A 112 -15.42 8.73 21.74
N VAL A 113 -14.94 8.40 22.94
CA VAL A 113 -13.78 7.54 23.15
C VAL A 113 -14.22 6.36 24.01
N PHE A 114 -14.10 5.16 23.46
CA PHE A 114 -14.44 3.91 24.13
C PHE A 114 -13.15 3.18 24.52
N ASP A 115 -12.79 3.30 25.79
CA ASP A 115 -11.77 2.46 26.41
C ASP A 115 -12.43 1.17 26.92
N ARG A 116 -12.33 0.11 26.13
CA ARG A 116 -12.90 -1.22 26.42
C ARG A 116 -12.31 -1.88 27.66
N GLY A 117 -11.32 -1.26 28.32
CA GLY A 117 -10.95 -1.53 29.72
C GLY A 117 -12.04 -1.20 30.74
N GLY A 118 -13.11 -0.50 30.34
CA GLY A 118 -14.33 -0.34 31.14
C GLY A 118 -14.87 1.09 31.21
N SER A 119 -14.36 2.04 30.42
CA SER A 119 -14.79 3.45 30.45
C SER A 119 -15.08 4.03 29.06
N ALA A 120 -16.08 4.90 28.99
CA ALA A 120 -16.32 5.77 27.85
C ALA A 120 -16.16 7.24 28.25
N TYR A 121 -15.73 8.05 27.28
CA TYR A 121 -15.50 9.48 27.44
C TYR A 121 -16.12 10.24 26.27
N ARG A 122 -16.54 11.47 26.55
CA ARG A 122 -17.24 12.36 25.61
C ARG A 122 -16.63 13.73 25.60
N TYR A 123 -16.59 14.30 24.41
CA TYR A 123 -16.03 15.62 24.17
C TYR A 123 -16.95 16.38 23.22
N ILE A 124 -17.22 17.63 23.59
CA ILE A 124 -17.96 18.60 22.77
C ILE A 124 -17.04 19.80 22.60
N ASP A 125 -16.83 20.22 21.34
CA ASP A 125 -16.01 21.39 20.97
C ASP A 125 -14.61 21.35 21.58
N GLY A 126 -14.00 20.16 21.55
CA GLY A 126 -12.66 19.92 22.06
C GLY A 126 -12.55 19.79 23.58
N VAL A 127 -13.65 19.86 24.34
CA VAL A 127 -13.64 19.82 25.82
C VAL A 127 -14.35 18.58 26.33
N ASN A 128 -13.78 17.89 27.31
CA ASN A 128 -14.46 16.79 27.99
C ASN A 128 -15.75 17.29 28.66
N SER A 129 -16.90 16.77 28.21
CA SER A 129 -18.24 17.23 28.62
C SER A 129 -18.84 16.38 29.76
N GLY A 130 -18.07 15.47 30.37
CA GLY A 130 -18.61 14.48 31.28
C GLY A 130 -17.69 13.89 32.34
N THR A 131 -18.27 13.01 33.14
CA THR A 131 -17.53 12.01 33.92
C THR A 131 -17.35 10.74 33.10
N ASN A 132 -16.34 9.94 33.41
CA ASN A 132 -16.13 8.65 32.75
C ASN A 132 -17.36 7.74 32.95
N ASP A 133 -17.99 7.33 31.86
CA ASP A 133 -19.16 6.45 31.90
C ASP A 133 -18.69 4.99 31.96
N SER A 134 -19.28 4.18 32.85
CA SER A 134 -18.92 2.76 32.96
C SER A 134 -19.53 1.96 31.81
N ILE A 135 -18.69 1.26 31.05
CA ILE A 135 -19.13 0.36 29.97
C ILE A 135 -18.92 -1.12 30.31
N THR A 136 -18.67 -1.44 31.59
CA THR A 136 -18.39 -2.81 32.05
C THR A 136 -19.53 -3.80 31.79
N SER A 137 -20.77 -3.32 31.67
CA SER A 137 -21.94 -4.11 31.27
C SER A 137 -22.01 -4.43 29.77
N ALA A 138 -21.12 -3.88 28.95
CA ALA A 138 -21.01 -4.09 27.51
C ALA A 138 -19.54 -4.42 27.11
N SER A 139 -18.94 -5.40 27.79
CA SER A 139 -17.52 -5.76 27.67
C SER A 139 -17.23 -6.83 26.61
N GLY A 140 -18.26 -7.49 26.07
CA GLY A 140 -18.14 -8.50 25.02
C GLY A 140 -17.93 -7.91 23.61
N SER A 141 -17.91 -8.77 22.59
CA SER A 141 -17.78 -8.33 21.20
C SER A 141 -19.00 -7.52 20.75
N LEU A 142 -18.78 -6.43 20.02
CA LEU A 142 -19.87 -5.69 19.35
C LEU A 142 -19.97 -6.04 17.84
N ALA A 143 -19.18 -7.02 17.37
CA ALA A 143 -19.13 -7.41 15.96
C ALA A 143 -20.49 -7.89 15.46
N ASN A 144 -20.86 -7.49 14.24
CA ASN A 144 -22.16 -7.80 13.67
C ASN A 144 -22.14 -7.65 12.14
N SER A 145 -23.07 -8.31 11.46
CA SER A 145 -23.13 -8.29 9.99
C SER A 145 -24.03 -7.16 9.42
N VAL A 146 -24.30 -6.11 10.20
CA VAL A 146 -25.14 -4.98 9.77
C VAL A 146 -24.26 -3.96 9.07
N ASP A 147 -24.79 -3.31 8.03
CA ASP A 147 -24.11 -2.17 7.39
C ASP A 147 -23.89 -1.01 8.40
N LEU A 148 -22.81 -0.25 8.22
CA LEU A 148 -22.63 0.99 8.97
C LEU A 148 -23.50 2.09 8.33
N GLY A 149 -24.38 2.69 9.13
CA GLY A 149 -25.23 3.81 8.75
C GLY A 149 -24.70 5.13 9.25
N ILE A 150 -24.69 6.14 8.39
CA ILE A 150 -24.54 7.55 8.77
C ILE A 150 -25.87 8.25 8.48
N GLY A 151 -26.41 8.93 9.48
CA GLY A 151 -27.71 9.60 9.39
C GLY A 151 -28.94 8.70 9.60
N ALA A 152 -28.78 7.39 9.81
CA ALA A 152 -29.87 6.48 10.18
C ALA A 152 -29.35 5.17 10.77
N ARG A 153 -30.23 4.43 11.46
CA ARG A 153 -29.97 3.04 11.86
C ARG A 153 -30.45 2.06 10.78
N LEU A 154 -29.54 1.25 10.25
CA LEU A 154 -29.78 0.39 9.08
C LEU A 154 -30.24 -1.03 9.47
N LYS A 155 -31.49 -1.16 9.91
CA LYS A 155 -32.18 -2.47 10.03
C LYS A 155 -32.96 -2.80 8.74
N THR A 156 -33.76 -3.87 8.73
CA THR A 156 -34.60 -4.26 7.57
C THR A 156 -35.39 -3.11 6.95
N THR A 157 -35.87 -2.19 7.78
CA THR A 157 -36.41 -0.89 7.38
C THR A 157 -35.70 0.17 8.21
N PRO A 158 -34.88 1.05 7.60
CA PRO A 158 -34.14 2.04 8.36
C PRO A 158 -35.05 2.93 9.20
N ASP A 159 -34.54 3.39 10.34
CA ASP A 159 -35.23 4.28 11.27
C ASP A 159 -34.25 5.23 11.98
N ASN A 160 -34.78 6.06 12.89
CA ASN A 160 -34.02 7.08 13.63
C ASN A 160 -33.24 8.02 12.69
N TYR A 161 -33.88 8.46 11.62
CA TYR A 161 -33.27 9.37 10.65
C TYR A 161 -32.82 10.67 11.31
N TYR A 162 -31.61 11.08 10.96
CA TYR A 162 -31.01 12.32 11.43
C TYR A 162 -31.54 13.50 10.60
N THR A 163 -31.75 14.63 11.27
CA THR A 163 -32.08 15.90 10.59
C THR A 163 -30.96 16.89 10.85
N GLY A 164 -30.39 17.46 9.79
CA GLY A 164 -29.31 18.43 9.87
C GLY A 164 -28.07 17.99 9.09
N LYS A 165 -26.92 18.57 9.42
CA LYS A 165 -25.67 18.37 8.67
C LYS A 165 -24.67 17.53 9.44
N ILE A 166 -23.90 16.72 8.71
CA ILE A 166 -22.75 15.96 9.21
C ILE A 166 -21.55 16.24 8.31
N ASP A 167 -20.39 16.41 8.92
CA ASP A 167 -19.11 16.57 8.24
C ASP A 167 -17.97 15.85 8.97
N GLU A 168 -16.88 15.56 8.25
CA GLU A 168 -15.59 15.11 8.79
C GLU A 168 -15.72 13.92 9.77
N LEU A 169 -16.55 12.92 9.40
CA LEU A 169 -16.79 11.73 10.21
C LEU A 169 -15.59 10.79 10.11
N ALA A 170 -15.02 10.42 11.26
CA ALA A 170 -13.91 9.48 11.35
C ALA A 170 -14.12 8.46 12.46
N ILE A 171 -13.70 7.23 12.20
CA ILE A 171 -13.63 6.13 13.17
C ILE A 171 -12.16 5.78 13.36
N PHE A 172 -11.71 5.69 14.61
CA PHE A 172 -10.35 5.36 15.03
C PHE A 172 -10.36 4.00 15.73
N ASP A 173 -9.34 3.18 15.51
CA ASP A 173 -9.17 1.89 16.20
C ASP A 173 -8.37 2.01 17.52
N ARG A 174 -8.41 3.21 18.10
CA ARG A 174 -7.77 3.55 19.37
C ARG A 174 -8.57 4.59 20.14
N THR A 175 -8.18 4.77 21.40
CA THR A 175 -8.60 5.93 22.17
C THR A 175 -7.86 7.19 21.70
N LEU A 176 -8.61 8.27 21.49
CA LEU A 176 -8.06 9.61 21.32
C LEU A 176 -7.84 10.25 22.70
N THR A 177 -6.73 10.96 22.87
CA THR A 177 -6.43 11.74 24.06
C THR A 177 -7.07 13.12 23.99
N GLN A 178 -7.28 13.77 25.14
CA GLN A 178 -7.75 15.16 25.22
C GLN A 178 -6.92 16.13 24.36
N ALA A 179 -5.59 15.96 24.34
CA ALA A 179 -4.70 16.83 23.56
C ALA A 179 -4.91 16.67 22.04
N GLU A 180 -5.11 15.43 21.58
CA GLU A 180 -5.45 15.12 20.20
C GLU A 180 -6.81 15.69 19.83
N ILE A 181 -7.82 15.49 20.67
CA ILE A 181 -9.20 15.96 20.43
C ILE A 181 -9.25 17.49 20.35
N THR A 182 -8.58 18.19 21.27
CA THR A 182 -8.46 19.66 21.22
C THR A 182 -7.85 20.11 19.90
N LYS A 183 -6.91 19.31 19.38
CA LYS A 183 -6.19 19.64 18.15
C LYS A 183 -6.93 19.25 16.88
N ILE A 184 -7.77 18.22 16.92
CA ILE A 184 -8.73 17.92 15.85
C ILE A 184 -9.77 19.05 15.77
N TYR A 185 -10.32 19.47 16.91
CA TYR A 185 -11.28 20.57 17.00
C TYR A 185 -10.71 21.89 16.47
N ASN A 186 -9.45 22.20 16.84
CA ASN A 186 -8.68 23.33 16.29
C ASN A 186 -9.46 24.66 16.28
N SER A 187 -10.13 24.96 17.41
CA SER A 187 -10.89 26.19 17.61
C SER A 187 -11.99 26.41 16.57
N GLY A 188 -12.79 25.38 16.28
CA GLY A 188 -13.90 25.47 15.33
C GLY A 188 -13.51 25.15 13.89
N ASN A 189 -12.22 24.95 13.58
CA ASN A 189 -11.76 24.81 12.21
C ASN A 189 -11.22 23.39 11.98
N PRO A 190 -11.95 22.49 11.30
CA PRO A 190 -11.49 21.13 11.05
C PRO A 190 -10.10 21.10 10.40
N ILE A 191 -9.38 20.01 10.65
CA ILE A 191 -8.09 19.73 10.03
C ILE A 191 -8.23 18.49 9.15
N ASN A 192 -7.32 18.32 8.19
CA ASN A 192 -7.25 17.05 7.47
C ASN A 192 -6.82 15.95 8.44
N LEU A 193 -7.73 15.04 8.75
CA LEU A 193 -7.42 13.93 9.65
C LEU A 193 -6.36 12.99 9.07
N MET A 194 -6.10 13.02 7.76
CA MET A 194 -5.00 12.26 7.14
C MET A 194 -3.61 12.87 7.35
N LEU A 195 -3.52 14.08 7.92
CA LEU A 195 -2.27 14.78 8.17
C LEU A 195 -2.02 14.95 9.66
N ASN A 196 -0.77 14.71 10.07
CA ASN A 196 -0.34 15.01 11.44
C ASN A 196 -0.46 16.51 11.71
N ALA A 197 -0.94 16.85 12.90
CA ALA A 197 -1.11 18.22 13.33
C ALA A 197 -0.79 18.35 14.82
N ALA A 198 0.42 18.81 15.15
CA ALA A 198 0.87 19.02 16.53
C ALA A 198 0.67 17.78 17.44
N ALA A 199 -0.29 17.82 18.37
CA ALA A 199 -0.59 16.70 19.26
C ALA A 199 -1.41 15.59 18.58
N TYR A 200 -2.07 15.88 17.46
CA TYR A 200 -2.84 14.93 16.67
C TYR A 200 -1.97 14.22 15.63
N GLN A 201 -2.07 12.90 15.57
CA GLN A 201 -1.38 12.04 14.61
C GLN A 201 -2.41 11.28 13.78
N SER A 202 -2.32 11.39 12.45
CA SER A 202 -3.28 10.80 11.52
C SER A 202 -3.18 9.29 11.45
N ALA A 203 -1.99 8.75 11.70
CA ALA A 203 -1.68 7.31 11.65
C ALA A 203 -2.27 6.59 10.40
N ASN A 204 -2.37 7.28 9.26
CA ASN A 204 -2.96 6.76 8.02
C ASN A 204 -2.41 7.45 6.74
N PRO A 205 -2.36 6.76 5.58
CA PRO A 205 -1.19 6.23 4.90
C PRO A 205 -0.38 7.26 4.11
N LEU A 206 -0.27 8.51 4.59
CA LEU A 206 0.90 9.33 4.25
C LEU A 206 2.09 9.03 5.18
N ILE A 207 2.05 7.87 5.85
CA ILE A 207 3.16 7.19 6.50
C ILE A 207 3.30 5.82 5.85
N THR A 208 4.53 5.53 5.51
CA THR A 208 4.94 4.58 4.48
C THR A 208 5.34 3.22 5.00
N CYS A 209 5.21 2.97 6.30
CA CYS A 209 5.74 1.79 6.98
C CYS A 209 4.62 0.75 7.23
N THR A 210 4.36 -0.12 6.26
CA THR A 210 3.46 -1.28 6.32
C THR A 210 4.21 -2.60 6.47
N LYS A 211 5.54 -2.61 6.43
CA LYS A 211 6.37 -3.81 6.57
C LYS A 211 7.63 -3.58 7.42
N SER A 212 8.21 -4.67 7.89
CA SER A 212 9.53 -4.73 8.54
C SER A 212 10.31 -5.93 8.08
N MET A 213 11.62 -5.86 8.34
CA MET A 213 12.47 -7.03 8.35
C MET A 213 12.51 -7.68 9.74
N GLU A 214 12.24 -8.99 9.79
CA GLU A 214 12.43 -9.87 10.95
C GLU A 214 13.81 -10.54 10.90
N PHE A 215 14.57 -10.48 11.99
CA PHE A 215 15.88 -11.11 12.17
C PHE A 215 15.84 -12.13 13.30
N ASP A 216 16.37 -13.31 13.05
CA ASP A 216 16.26 -14.46 13.96
C ASP A 216 17.32 -14.57 15.07
N GLY A 217 18.30 -13.66 15.10
CA GLY A 217 19.39 -13.68 16.09
C GLY A 217 20.46 -14.76 15.87
N VAL A 218 20.42 -15.50 14.75
CA VAL A 218 21.34 -16.60 14.48
C VAL A 218 22.27 -16.27 13.31
N ASP A 219 21.70 -16.00 12.14
CA ASP A 219 22.49 -15.72 10.94
C ASP A 219 21.81 -14.82 9.90
N ASP A 220 20.64 -14.24 10.23
CA ASP A 220 19.91 -13.26 9.41
C ASP A 220 20.62 -11.89 9.38
N TYR A 221 20.81 -11.31 8.19
CA TYR A 221 21.32 -9.94 8.02
C TYR A 221 21.06 -9.37 6.62
N LEU A 222 21.16 -8.05 6.52
CA LEU A 222 21.15 -7.33 5.24
C LEU A 222 22.53 -6.73 4.96
N ILE A 223 22.98 -6.81 3.70
CA ILE A 223 24.16 -6.10 3.21
C ILE A 223 23.74 -5.10 2.13
N ALA A 224 23.97 -3.81 2.36
CA ALA A 224 24.07 -2.83 1.28
C ALA A 224 25.54 -2.59 0.94
N ASN A 225 25.95 -2.99 -0.26
CA ASN A 225 27.30 -2.71 -0.74
C ASN A 225 27.42 -1.22 -1.06
N SER A 226 28.38 -0.54 -0.43
CA SER A 226 28.55 0.89 -0.62
C SER A 226 29.99 1.35 -0.37
N THR A 227 30.37 2.46 -1.00
CA THR A 227 31.64 3.15 -0.78
C THR A 227 31.37 4.65 -0.58
N LEU A 228 30.42 4.99 0.29
CA LEU A 228 30.11 6.39 0.63
C LEU A 228 31.32 7.12 1.26
N GLY A 229 32.31 6.36 1.72
CA GLY A 229 33.52 6.88 2.35
C GLY A 229 33.32 7.21 3.82
N SER A 230 34.30 7.91 4.38
CA SER A 230 34.32 8.30 5.80
C SER A 230 33.75 9.71 6.00
N PHE A 231 32.71 9.84 6.84
CA PHE A 231 32.09 11.14 7.16
C PHE A 231 31.48 11.16 8.57
N THR A 232 31.18 12.37 9.07
CA THR A 232 30.41 12.55 10.31
C THR A 232 28.95 12.78 9.96
N GLY A 233 28.10 11.83 10.30
CA GLY A 233 26.71 11.79 9.87
C GLY A 233 25.73 11.47 10.98
N SER A 234 24.56 11.00 10.56
CA SER A 234 23.53 10.48 11.46
C SER A 234 22.96 9.18 10.91
N PHE A 235 22.47 8.34 11.82
CA PHE A 235 21.73 7.13 11.50
C PHE A 235 20.42 7.12 12.28
N SER A 236 19.35 6.65 11.65
CA SER A 236 18.05 6.42 12.28
C SER A 236 17.51 5.07 11.82
N CYS A 237 16.83 4.37 12.71
CA CYS A 237 15.93 3.27 12.35
C CYS A 237 14.85 3.13 13.42
N TRP A 238 13.85 2.32 13.11
CA TRP A 238 12.91 1.81 14.09
C TRP A 238 13.28 0.37 14.40
N VAL A 239 13.20 -0.01 15.68
CA VAL A 239 13.56 -1.37 16.13
C VAL A 239 12.56 -1.95 17.13
N ILE A 240 12.39 -3.26 17.09
CA ILE A 240 11.89 -4.09 18.20
C ILE A 240 12.99 -5.09 18.50
N ARG A 241 13.40 -5.18 19.77
CA ARG A 241 14.39 -6.16 20.22
C ARG A 241 13.69 -7.28 20.99
N ASP A 242 13.93 -8.52 20.57
CA ASP A 242 13.22 -9.68 21.13
C ASP A 242 14.05 -10.45 22.16
N ASN A 243 15.37 -10.34 22.13
CA ASN A 243 16.27 -11.02 23.06
C ASN A 243 17.27 -10.04 23.68
N THR A 244 17.62 -10.25 24.95
CA THR A 244 18.65 -9.46 25.65
C THR A 244 19.85 -10.29 26.07
N SER A 245 19.92 -11.57 25.70
CA SER A 245 20.97 -12.50 26.15
C SER A 245 22.25 -12.46 25.31
N SER A 246 22.20 -11.80 24.15
CA SER A 246 23.29 -11.64 23.18
C SER A 246 23.64 -10.16 22.96
N TYR A 247 24.75 -9.93 22.27
CA TYR A 247 25.00 -8.64 21.64
C TYR A 247 24.19 -8.58 20.36
N ASP A 248 23.32 -7.58 20.21
CA ASP A 248 22.44 -7.50 19.04
C ASP A 248 22.80 -6.28 18.21
N TYR A 249 23.38 -6.51 17.03
CA TYR A 249 23.92 -5.45 16.18
C TYR A 249 22.84 -4.91 15.24
N ILE A 250 22.43 -3.66 15.45
CA ILE A 250 21.51 -2.98 14.53
C ILE A 250 22.23 -2.60 13.23
N LEU A 251 23.42 -2.00 13.39
CA LEU A 251 24.22 -1.44 12.29
C LEU A 251 25.71 -1.71 12.54
N ASP A 252 26.43 -2.12 11.50
CA ASP A 252 27.90 -2.12 11.47
C ASP A 252 28.40 -1.73 10.07
N THR A 253 29.05 -0.57 9.98
CA THR A 253 29.65 -0.08 8.72
C THR A 253 31.16 -0.24 8.67
N ARG A 254 31.80 -0.83 9.68
CA ARG A 254 33.28 -0.88 9.74
C ARG A 254 33.86 -1.66 8.56
N GLY A 255 34.91 -1.12 7.93
CA GLY A 255 35.75 -1.83 6.94
C GLY A 255 36.73 -2.84 7.56
N ALA A 256 37.53 -3.56 6.77
CA ALA A 256 38.32 -4.77 7.10
C ALA A 256 39.24 -4.73 8.35
N SER A 257 39.63 -3.57 8.87
CA SER A 257 40.41 -3.49 10.13
C SER A 257 39.51 -3.45 11.39
N SER A 258 39.86 -4.17 12.46
CA SER A 258 39.01 -4.38 13.66
C SER A 258 38.87 -3.17 14.61
N GLY A 259 39.43 -2.01 14.25
CA GLY A 259 39.46 -0.81 15.09
C GLY A 259 38.63 0.38 14.59
N GLY A 260 37.74 0.18 13.60
CA GLY A 260 36.97 1.25 12.96
C GLY A 260 35.77 1.80 13.77
N THR A 261 35.19 2.89 13.29
CA THR A 261 33.94 3.49 13.78
C THR A 261 32.75 3.08 12.91
N GLY A 262 31.51 3.36 13.33
CA GLY A 262 30.32 3.04 12.52
C GLY A 262 29.46 1.87 12.99
N TYR A 263 29.50 1.53 14.28
CA TYR A 263 28.64 0.46 14.84
C TYR A 263 27.62 0.98 15.86
N ILE A 264 26.47 0.31 15.88
CA ILE A 264 25.38 0.47 16.85
C ILE A 264 24.89 -0.94 17.23
N TYR A 265 24.97 -1.27 18.51
CA TYR A 265 24.49 -2.56 19.02
C TYR A 265 23.91 -2.42 20.42
N PHE A 266 23.11 -3.40 20.83
CA PHE A 266 22.66 -3.53 22.20
C PHE A 266 23.58 -4.41 23.03
N ASN A 267 23.84 -4.00 24.28
CA ASN A 267 24.63 -4.79 25.20
C ASN A 267 23.92 -6.09 25.65
N THR A 268 24.69 -7.03 26.19
CA THR A 268 24.13 -8.24 26.82
C THR A 268 23.55 -7.90 28.20
N GLY A 269 22.36 -8.41 28.49
CA GLY A 269 21.71 -8.37 29.80
C GLY A 269 20.90 -7.11 30.11
N ASP A 270 20.90 -6.12 29.21
CA ASP A 270 20.11 -4.88 29.33
C ASP A 270 19.83 -4.29 27.95
N ASN A 271 19.02 -3.22 27.88
CA ASN A 271 18.62 -2.54 26.65
C ASN A 271 19.53 -1.36 26.25
N THR A 272 20.79 -1.35 26.72
CA THR A 272 21.71 -0.23 26.48
C THR A 272 22.23 -0.23 25.05
N LEU A 273 22.07 0.91 24.37
CA LEU A 273 22.65 1.22 23.06
C LEU A 273 24.12 1.59 23.20
N ILE A 274 24.98 0.76 22.62
CA ILE A 274 26.40 1.03 22.47
C ILE A 274 26.66 1.57 21.06
N VAL A 275 27.34 2.72 21.00
CA VAL A 275 27.70 3.39 19.75
C VAL A 275 29.18 3.70 19.73
N SER A 276 29.79 3.69 18.55
CA SER A 276 31.20 4.04 18.37
C SER A 276 31.52 5.52 18.68
N SER A 277 30.57 6.42 18.42
CA SER A 277 30.66 7.86 18.60
C SER A 277 29.27 8.50 18.45
N GLY A 278 29.16 9.80 18.69
CA GLY A 278 27.91 10.55 18.52
C GLY A 278 27.00 10.56 19.75
N THR A 279 25.85 11.20 19.59
CA THR A 279 24.80 11.33 20.61
C THR A 279 23.64 10.40 20.29
N ARG A 280 23.22 9.60 21.27
CA ARG A 280 22.10 8.65 21.17
C ARG A 280 20.79 9.30 21.55
N TYR A 281 19.76 8.96 20.81
CA TYR A 281 18.38 9.30 21.07
C TYR A 281 17.54 8.05 20.96
N VAL A 282 16.58 7.93 21.87
CA VAL A 282 15.50 6.96 21.82
C VAL A 282 14.21 7.74 21.87
N ASP A 283 13.30 7.45 20.95
CA ASP A 283 11.96 8.03 20.93
C ASP A 283 11.95 9.57 20.96
N GLY A 284 12.83 10.15 20.14
CA GLY A 284 12.95 11.61 20.00
C GLY A 284 13.69 12.33 21.12
N VAL A 285 14.11 11.62 22.19
CA VAL A 285 14.79 12.20 23.36
C VAL A 285 16.16 11.58 23.58
N ALA A 286 17.10 12.36 24.14
CA ALA A 286 18.45 11.86 24.41
C ALA A 286 18.40 10.78 25.50
N ALA A 287 18.78 9.56 25.12
CA ALA A 287 18.68 8.39 25.97
C ALA A 287 19.72 7.33 25.56
N THR A 288 20.07 6.45 26.49
CA THR A 288 21.06 5.39 26.26
C THR A 288 20.44 4.00 26.17
N GLU A 289 19.16 3.85 26.49
CA GLU A 289 18.47 2.57 26.60
C GLU A 289 17.08 2.67 25.97
N ILE A 290 16.63 1.59 25.32
CA ILE A 290 15.23 1.46 24.89
C ILE A 290 14.35 0.88 26.03
N PRO A 291 13.08 1.29 26.16
CA PRO A 291 12.14 0.66 27.08
C PRO A 291 12.01 -0.86 26.91
N THR A 292 11.66 -1.57 27.99
CA THR A 292 11.44 -3.03 27.99
C THR A 292 9.94 -3.34 27.82
N ASP A 293 9.29 -2.80 26.80
CA ASP A 293 7.84 -2.96 26.58
C ASP A 293 7.48 -3.77 25.32
N GLY A 294 8.49 -4.25 24.58
CA GLY A 294 8.31 -5.05 23.37
C GLY A 294 7.69 -4.28 22.21
N LYS A 295 7.78 -2.94 22.22
CA LYS A 295 7.22 -2.08 21.18
C LYS A 295 8.32 -1.51 20.29
N TRP A 296 7.87 -0.89 19.20
CA TRP A 296 8.72 -0.12 18.31
C TRP A 296 9.33 1.07 19.04
N HIS A 297 10.64 1.20 18.93
CA HIS A 297 11.38 2.37 19.38
C HIS A 297 12.18 2.97 18.24
N ASN A 298 12.17 4.30 18.14
CA ASN A 298 13.02 5.00 17.20
C ASN A 298 14.40 5.20 17.82
N VAL A 299 15.41 4.59 17.20
CA VAL A 299 16.81 4.74 17.59
C VAL A 299 17.48 5.69 16.61
N VAL A 300 18.00 6.81 17.12
CA VAL A 300 18.74 7.78 16.31
C VAL A 300 20.09 8.08 16.94
N VAL A 301 21.14 8.05 16.13
CA VAL A 301 22.50 8.44 16.54
C VAL A 301 22.95 9.58 15.66
N THR A 302 23.27 10.72 16.26
CA THR A 302 23.67 11.94 15.54
C THR A 302 25.13 12.29 15.80
N GLY A 303 25.81 12.87 14.82
CA GLY A 303 27.23 13.23 14.94
C GLY A 303 28.14 12.02 15.06
N MET A 304 27.74 10.91 14.44
CA MET A 304 28.47 9.65 14.44
C MET A 304 29.51 9.66 13.32
N THR A 305 30.74 9.24 13.61
CA THR A 305 31.73 8.94 12.56
C THR A 305 31.35 7.61 11.92
N LEU A 306 30.95 7.67 10.64
CA LEU A 306 30.60 6.54 9.80
C LEU A 306 31.74 6.33 8.80
N ASP A 307 32.24 5.11 8.74
CA ASP A 307 33.38 4.74 7.90
C ASP A 307 32.95 3.72 6.86
N ILE A 308 32.24 4.17 5.82
CA ILE A 308 31.55 3.31 4.85
C ILE A 308 32.45 3.09 3.63
N ASP A 309 33.58 2.44 3.88
CA ASP A 309 34.56 2.04 2.86
C ASP A 309 34.29 0.62 2.30
N GLU A 310 33.34 -0.10 2.89
CA GLU A 310 32.87 -1.45 2.54
C GLU A 310 31.34 -1.58 2.79
N ASP A 311 30.83 -2.81 2.95
CA ASP A 311 29.42 -3.10 3.24
C ASP A 311 28.85 -2.31 4.44
N ILE A 312 27.64 -1.78 4.25
CA ILE A 312 26.72 -1.41 5.32
C ILE A 312 25.98 -2.68 5.74
N ARG A 313 26.14 -3.09 7.01
CA ARG A 313 25.51 -4.31 7.54
C ARG A 313 24.40 -3.93 8.49
N PHE A 314 23.19 -4.41 8.22
CA PHE A 314 22.06 -4.34 9.15
C PHE A 314 21.84 -5.71 9.78
N GLY A 315 21.65 -5.73 11.10
CA GLY A 315 21.35 -6.96 11.83
C GLY A 315 22.57 -7.82 12.18
N ARG A 316 23.81 -7.38 11.87
CA ARG A 316 25.01 -8.20 12.14
C ARG A 316 26.28 -7.41 12.37
N SER A 317 27.13 -7.94 13.24
CA SER A 317 28.49 -7.44 13.45
C SER A 317 29.39 -7.74 12.25
N LYS A 318 30.40 -6.89 12.02
CA LYS A 318 31.41 -7.13 10.98
C LYS A 318 32.12 -8.48 11.09
N SER A 319 32.39 -8.96 12.31
CA SER A 319 33.04 -10.27 12.50
C SER A 319 32.12 -11.45 12.22
N GLY A 320 30.83 -11.18 12.02
CA GLY A 320 29.80 -12.19 11.85
C GLY A 320 29.63 -13.12 13.05
N SER A 321 29.90 -12.62 14.26
CA SER A 321 29.85 -13.40 15.50
C SER A 321 28.69 -13.00 16.42
N HIS A 322 27.89 -12.03 15.98
CA HIS A 322 26.82 -11.41 16.75
C HIS A 322 25.79 -10.89 15.76
N GLU A 323 24.56 -11.31 15.97
CA GLU A 323 23.41 -11.15 15.09
C GLU A 323 22.26 -10.52 15.88
N TYR A 324 21.39 -9.79 15.18
CA TYR A 324 20.25 -9.11 15.78
C TYR A 324 19.06 -10.06 15.87
N GLU A 325 18.39 -10.10 17.03
CA GLU A 325 17.11 -10.79 17.19
C GLU A 325 15.99 -9.77 17.40
N GLY A 326 15.05 -9.73 16.45
CA GLY A 326 13.90 -8.84 16.46
C GLY A 326 13.66 -8.18 15.11
N LYS A 327 13.05 -6.98 15.11
CA LYS A 327 12.61 -6.29 13.88
C LYS A 327 13.33 -4.98 13.65
N ILE A 328 13.60 -4.66 12.38
CA ILE A 328 14.11 -3.35 11.93
C ILE A 328 13.22 -2.82 10.80
N THR A 329 12.92 -1.52 10.83
CA THR A 329 12.31 -0.82 9.71
C THR A 329 12.82 0.63 9.58
N GLU A 330 12.56 1.26 8.43
CA GLU A 330 12.74 2.69 8.20
C GLU A 330 14.16 3.19 8.55
N ALA A 331 15.17 2.47 8.04
CA ALA A 331 16.58 2.75 8.29
C ALA A 331 17.11 3.83 7.32
N GLY A 332 17.71 4.89 7.85
CA GLY A 332 18.25 6.00 7.07
C GLY A 332 19.64 6.43 7.52
N ILE A 333 20.46 6.87 6.57
CA ILE A 333 21.80 7.42 6.81
C ILE A 333 21.86 8.83 6.20
N TRP A 334 22.38 9.79 6.96
CA TRP A 334 22.63 11.16 6.51
C TRP A 334 24.12 11.47 6.55
N ASP A 335 24.64 12.15 5.53
CA ASP A 335 26.00 12.72 5.52
C ASP A 335 26.11 14.06 6.26
N ARG A 336 25.18 14.27 7.21
CA ARG A 336 25.16 15.41 8.12
C ARG A 336 24.70 15.00 9.52
N THR A 337 25.00 15.86 10.48
CA THR A 337 24.47 15.74 11.84
C THR A 337 23.04 16.29 11.89
N LEU A 338 22.08 15.46 12.27
CA LEU A 338 20.71 15.87 12.59
C LEU A 338 20.70 16.62 13.93
N THR A 339 19.89 17.66 14.04
CA THR A 339 19.68 18.36 15.31
C THR A 339 18.70 17.60 16.22
N ALA A 340 18.72 17.87 17.53
CA ALA A 340 17.77 17.25 18.46
C ALA A 340 16.29 17.50 18.10
N LEU A 341 15.97 18.65 17.50
CA LEU A 341 14.62 18.98 17.03
C LEU A 341 14.23 18.17 15.79
N GLU A 342 15.18 17.94 14.89
CA GLU A 342 14.98 17.03 13.76
C GLU A 342 14.76 15.60 14.23
N VAL A 343 15.54 15.13 15.21
CA VAL A 343 15.34 13.80 15.82
C VAL A 343 13.97 13.67 16.47
N ALA A 344 13.52 14.68 17.21
CA ALA A 344 12.16 14.71 17.77
C ALA A 344 11.08 14.67 16.67
N SER A 345 11.34 15.33 15.53
CA SER A 345 10.45 15.32 14.36
C SER A 345 10.44 13.95 13.66
N LEU A 346 11.58 13.24 13.61
CA LEU A 346 11.67 11.89 13.04
C LEU A 346 10.93 10.85 13.86
N TYR A 347 11.01 10.93 15.19
CA TYR A 347 10.24 10.05 16.08
C TYR A 347 8.73 10.21 15.88
N ASN A 348 8.27 11.42 15.57
CA ASN A 348 6.89 11.71 15.21
C ASN A 348 5.86 11.01 16.14
N GLN A 349 6.11 11.12 17.45
CA GLN A 349 5.26 10.56 18.51
C GLN A 349 5.02 9.05 18.39
N GLY A 350 6.05 8.29 18.02
CA GLY A 350 5.98 6.83 17.99
C GLY A 350 5.62 6.25 16.65
N VAL A 351 5.60 7.05 15.57
CA VAL A 351 5.26 6.57 14.22
C VAL A 351 6.36 6.95 13.22
N PRO A 352 6.84 6.01 12.38
CA PRO A 352 7.83 6.33 11.35
C PRO A 352 7.40 7.46 10.41
N THR A 353 8.37 8.23 9.91
CA THR A 353 8.16 9.27 8.90
C THR A 353 8.91 8.90 7.63
N ASN A 354 8.32 9.15 6.46
CA ASN A 354 9.04 9.05 5.19
C ASN A 354 10.24 10.02 5.18
N LEU A 355 11.45 9.47 5.17
CA LEU A 355 12.69 10.23 5.30
C LEU A 355 13.01 11.12 4.09
N LEU A 356 12.33 10.92 2.96
CA LEU A 356 12.47 11.75 1.74
C LEU A 356 11.70 13.07 1.80
N VAL A 357 10.85 13.26 2.83
CA VAL A 357 9.96 14.43 2.92
C VAL A 357 10.24 15.21 4.19
N SER A 358 10.57 16.49 4.05
CA SER A 358 10.74 17.41 5.19
C SER A 358 9.43 17.55 5.97
N ARG A 359 9.48 17.42 7.30
CA ARG A 359 8.31 17.52 8.20
C ARG A 359 8.72 18.08 9.56
N GLY A 360 7.91 18.99 10.11
CA GLY A 360 8.26 19.66 11.37
C GLY A 360 9.60 20.38 11.24
N ASP A 361 10.52 20.09 12.15
CA ASP A 361 11.90 20.59 12.09
C ASP A 361 12.81 19.74 11.20
N TYR A 362 12.42 18.49 10.88
CA TYR A 362 13.20 17.61 10.00
C TYR A 362 13.24 18.14 8.56
N VAL A 363 14.45 18.29 8.03
CA VAL A 363 14.70 18.67 6.64
C VAL A 363 15.30 17.50 5.86
N ALA A 364 14.62 17.06 4.80
CA ALA A 364 15.05 15.96 3.94
C ALA A 364 16.18 16.37 2.98
N THR A 365 17.30 16.80 3.53
CA THR A 365 18.55 17.09 2.82
C THR A 365 19.63 16.16 3.32
N ASN A 366 20.59 15.83 2.44
CA ASN A 366 21.79 15.08 2.83
C ASN A 366 21.46 13.68 3.38
N LEU A 367 20.37 13.08 2.90
CA LEU A 367 20.05 11.66 3.08
C LEU A 367 20.76 10.88 1.97
N VAL A 368 21.63 9.95 2.35
CA VAL A 368 22.53 9.23 1.41
C VAL A 368 22.20 7.75 1.28
N GLY A 369 21.28 7.23 2.11
CA GLY A 369 20.69 5.92 1.96
C GLY A 369 19.42 5.80 2.81
N TYR A 370 18.40 5.13 2.28
CA TYR A 370 17.12 4.94 2.97
C TYR A 370 16.46 3.62 2.59
N TRP A 371 16.31 2.71 3.55
CA TRP A 371 15.72 1.39 3.36
C TRP A 371 14.48 1.26 4.23
N LYS A 372 13.33 1.04 3.59
CA LYS A 372 12.03 0.93 4.28
C LYS A 372 11.70 -0.49 4.75
N MET A 373 12.54 -1.46 4.36
CA MET A 373 12.49 -2.85 4.85
C MET A 373 11.21 -3.61 4.48
N GLY A 374 10.77 -3.48 3.22
CA GLY A 374 9.78 -4.36 2.61
C GLY A 374 8.62 -3.67 1.88
N ASP A 375 8.42 -2.38 2.15
CA ASP A 375 7.36 -1.53 1.60
C ASP A 375 7.92 -0.31 0.85
N GLY A 376 9.21 -0.31 0.57
CA GLY A 376 9.85 0.61 -0.35
C GLY A 376 9.41 0.36 -1.79
N THR A 377 9.59 1.38 -2.62
CA THR A 377 9.45 1.24 -4.08
C THR A 377 10.42 0.16 -4.54
N ASN A 378 9.88 -0.84 -5.24
CA ASN A 378 10.59 -2.02 -5.76
C ASN A 378 11.14 -3.01 -4.71
N ASP A 379 10.90 -2.82 -3.41
CA ASP A 379 11.30 -3.82 -2.40
C ASP A 379 10.67 -5.18 -2.72
N GLU A 380 11.50 -6.21 -2.80
CA GLU A 380 11.12 -7.58 -3.14
C GLU A 380 12.09 -8.56 -2.49
N TYR A 381 11.71 -9.82 -2.25
CA TYR A 381 12.72 -10.79 -1.78
C TYR A 381 13.68 -11.14 -2.93
N PRO A 382 15.02 -11.15 -2.73
CA PRO A 382 15.77 -10.87 -1.51
C PRO A 382 16.39 -9.46 -1.43
N VAL A 383 15.85 -8.46 -2.13
CA VAL A 383 16.42 -7.10 -2.23
C VAL A 383 15.51 -6.00 -1.69
N ILE A 384 16.05 -5.22 -0.75
CA ILE A 384 15.46 -3.98 -0.25
C ILE A 384 16.12 -2.79 -0.94
N TYR A 385 15.35 -2.02 -1.70
CA TYR A 385 15.86 -0.92 -2.51
C TYR A 385 16.17 0.31 -1.65
N ASP A 386 17.24 1.01 -2.03
CA ASP A 386 17.55 2.33 -1.50
C ASP A 386 16.60 3.37 -2.10
N GLN A 387 15.74 3.93 -1.26
CA GLN A 387 14.67 4.84 -1.65
C GLN A 387 15.18 6.24 -1.99
N VAL A 388 16.46 6.55 -1.77
CA VAL A 388 17.08 7.76 -2.33
C VAL A 388 17.19 7.65 -3.86
N GLU A 389 17.38 6.44 -4.41
CA GLU A 389 17.46 6.17 -5.84
C GLU A 389 16.93 4.76 -6.20
N PRO A 390 15.62 4.47 -6.05
CA PRO A 390 15.05 3.12 -6.21
C PRO A 390 14.81 2.78 -7.69
N THR A 391 15.82 2.99 -8.54
CA THR A 391 15.71 2.83 -10.00
C THR A 391 16.28 1.50 -10.46
N ILE A 392 15.85 1.05 -11.64
CA ILE A 392 16.42 -0.08 -12.37
C ILE A 392 16.89 0.45 -13.71
N SER A 393 18.15 0.18 -14.08
CA SER A 393 18.75 0.69 -15.31
C SER A 393 18.13 0.11 -16.58
N ALA A 394 18.56 0.65 -17.72
CA ALA A 394 18.40 -0.04 -19.00
C ALA A 394 19.21 -1.35 -19.05
N GLU A 395 18.91 -2.16 -20.05
CA GLU A 395 19.51 -3.47 -20.29
C GLU A 395 21.02 -3.38 -20.57
N TYR A 396 21.82 -4.12 -19.80
CA TYR A 396 23.27 -4.26 -20.01
C TYR A 396 23.62 -5.42 -20.94
N VAL A 397 22.69 -6.36 -21.17
CA VAL A 397 22.88 -7.48 -22.11
C VAL A 397 22.51 -7.07 -23.52
N VAL A 398 23.48 -7.14 -24.44
CA VAL A 398 23.21 -6.96 -25.88
C VAL A 398 22.58 -8.25 -26.42
N ASN A 399 21.42 -8.15 -27.08
CA ASN A 399 20.72 -9.28 -27.70
C ASN A 399 20.50 -10.46 -26.72
N GLY A 400 19.96 -10.13 -25.53
CA GLY A 400 19.65 -11.09 -24.48
C GLY A 400 18.40 -11.94 -24.73
N ASP A 401 17.54 -11.53 -25.67
CA ASP A 401 16.36 -12.27 -26.13
C ASP A 401 16.64 -13.15 -27.36
N PHE A 402 17.87 -13.12 -27.88
CA PHE A 402 18.33 -13.85 -29.07
C PHE A 402 17.53 -13.52 -30.35
N SER A 403 16.90 -12.34 -30.41
CA SER A 403 16.12 -11.90 -31.57
C SER A 403 16.93 -11.76 -32.86
N ASP A 404 18.23 -11.45 -32.74
CA ASP A 404 19.20 -11.40 -33.83
C ASP A 404 20.16 -12.61 -33.82
N GLY A 405 19.67 -13.76 -33.35
CA GLY A 405 20.41 -15.00 -33.19
C GLY A 405 21.46 -14.93 -32.09
N LEU A 406 22.65 -15.53 -32.30
CA LEU A 406 23.74 -15.52 -31.31
C LEU A 406 24.65 -14.28 -31.41
N THR A 407 24.21 -13.22 -32.10
CA THR A 407 24.97 -11.97 -32.22
C THR A 407 25.24 -11.38 -30.83
N GLY A 408 26.50 -11.05 -30.52
CA GLY A 408 26.92 -10.56 -29.19
C GLY A 408 27.37 -11.65 -28.21
N TRP A 409 27.14 -12.94 -28.51
CA TRP A 409 27.58 -14.07 -27.70
C TRP A 409 28.80 -14.76 -28.34
N ILE A 410 29.81 -15.13 -27.54
CA ILE A 410 31.04 -15.77 -28.04
C ILE A 410 30.95 -17.29 -27.89
N ALA A 411 31.31 -18.03 -28.94
CA ALA A 411 31.41 -19.47 -28.88
C ALA A 411 32.57 -19.92 -27.97
N PRO A 412 32.43 -21.03 -27.21
CA PRO A 412 33.51 -21.52 -26.37
C PRO A 412 34.78 -21.86 -27.13
N THR A 413 35.93 -21.60 -26.50
CA THR A 413 37.25 -21.95 -27.05
C THR A 413 37.71 -23.37 -26.71
N GLN A 414 36.92 -24.15 -25.94
CA GLN A 414 37.25 -25.54 -25.58
C GLN A 414 36.65 -26.55 -26.56
N ASP A 415 37.51 -27.49 -26.96
CA ASP A 415 37.25 -28.55 -27.93
C ASP A 415 36.18 -29.52 -27.39
N GLY A 416 34.92 -29.38 -27.83
CA GLY A 416 33.84 -30.34 -27.54
C GLY A 416 32.48 -29.80 -27.07
N ALA A 417 32.32 -28.50 -26.81
CA ALA A 417 31.02 -27.87 -26.51
C ALA A 417 30.39 -27.25 -27.77
N TYR A 418 29.09 -27.47 -28.00
CA TYR A 418 28.35 -26.95 -29.16
C TYR A 418 27.22 -26.00 -28.71
N GLN A 419 27.11 -24.86 -29.41
CA GLN A 419 25.99 -23.92 -29.27
C GLN A 419 25.20 -23.83 -30.59
N GLU A 420 23.88 -23.80 -30.51
CA GLU A 420 22.97 -23.69 -31.65
C GLU A 420 21.95 -22.59 -31.39
N ASP A 421 21.69 -21.77 -32.41
CA ASP A 421 20.56 -20.86 -32.44
C ASP A 421 19.30 -21.63 -32.82
N THR A 422 18.32 -21.71 -31.93
CA THR A 422 17.05 -22.40 -32.23
C THR A 422 16.02 -21.48 -32.88
N GLY A 423 16.32 -20.18 -33.05
CA GLY A 423 15.36 -19.15 -33.44
C GLY A 423 14.44 -18.68 -32.30
N SER A 424 14.54 -19.31 -31.12
CA SER A 424 13.78 -18.98 -29.91
C SER A 424 14.63 -19.03 -28.63
N GLY A 425 15.96 -19.06 -28.79
CA GLY A 425 16.93 -19.17 -27.70
C GLY A 425 18.28 -19.75 -28.14
N MET A 426 19.25 -19.74 -27.22
CA MET A 426 20.55 -20.38 -27.38
C MET A 426 20.51 -21.79 -26.77
N LYS A 427 20.64 -22.83 -27.59
CA LYS A 427 20.74 -24.21 -27.11
C LYS A 427 22.19 -24.65 -26.94
N MET A 428 22.46 -25.28 -25.81
CA MET A 428 23.78 -25.77 -25.39
C MET A 428 23.79 -27.30 -25.27
N TYR A 429 24.90 -27.94 -25.65
CA TYR A 429 25.07 -29.40 -25.60
C TYR A 429 26.40 -29.83 -24.94
N SER A 430 26.40 -30.93 -24.18
CA SER A 430 27.63 -31.59 -23.72
C SER A 430 28.14 -32.63 -24.73
N GLY A 431 29.32 -32.37 -25.31
CA GLY A 431 30.12 -33.36 -26.02
C GLY A 431 29.92 -33.44 -27.55
N SER A 432 31.04 -33.60 -28.26
CA SER A 432 31.12 -34.03 -29.65
C SER A 432 30.74 -35.52 -29.80
N PRO A 433 30.26 -35.99 -30.97
CA PRO A 433 30.04 -37.42 -31.23
C PRO A 433 31.29 -38.32 -31.12
N ALA A 434 32.44 -37.84 -30.61
CA ALA A 434 33.72 -38.55 -30.59
C ALA A 434 34.57 -38.38 -29.30
N GLY A 435 33.97 -38.47 -28.10
CA GLY A 435 34.68 -38.98 -26.91
C GLY A 435 35.69 -38.08 -26.17
N ALA A 436 35.43 -36.78 -26.03
CA ALA A 436 36.20 -35.89 -25.14
C ALA A 436 35.54 -35.72 -23.76
N SER A 437 36.38 -35.54 -22.73
CA SER A 437 36.05 -35.46 -21.30
C SER A 437 35.21 -34.23 -20.87
N ASN A 438 34.13 -34.53 -20.15
CA ASN A 438 33.26 -33.75 -19.25
C ASN A 438 33.56 -32.26 -19.02
N ALA A 439 32.86 -31.38 -19.76
CA ALA A 439 32.23 -30.14 -19.28
C ALA A 439 31.52 -29.44 -20.45
N MET A 440 30.25 -29.01 -20.30
CA MET A 440 29.79 -27.88 -21.11
C MET A 440 30.47 -26.62 -20.57
N SER A 441 31.14 -25.88 -21.45
CA SER A 441 31.37 -24.47 -21.21
C SER A 441 30.97 -23.73 -22.47
N THR A 442 30.10 -22.73 -22.36
CA THR A 442 29.94 -21.67 -23.35
C THR A 442 30.14 -20.35 -22.61
N SER A 443 30.68 -19.34 -23.28
CA SER A 443 30.97 -18.05 -22.65
C SER A 443 30.52 -16.93 -23.57
N GLY A 444 29.37 -16.33 -23.26
CA GLY A 444 29.06 -15.01 -23.82
C GLY A 444 30.08 -13.99 -23.35
N THR A 445 30.54 -13.10 -24.24
CA THR A 445 31.20 -11.89 -23.76
C THR A 445 30.13 -10.89 -23.43
N LEU A 446 29.79 -10.82 -22.15
CA LEU A 446 28.98 -9.75 -21.64
C LEU A 446 29.92 -8.61 -21.25
N ASN A 447 29.81 -7.48 -21.96
CA ASN A 447 30.54 -6.28 -21.57
C ASN A 447 29.76 -5.56 -20.46
N LEU A 448 29.76 -6.14 -19.25
CA LEU A 448 29.40 -5.42 -18.04
C LEU A 448 30.56 -4.47 -17.73
N ALA A 449 30.62 -3.33 -18.42
CA ALA A 449 31.45 -2.21 -17.99
C ALA A 449 30.85 -1.63 -16.70
N GLY A 450 30.88 -2.42 -15.62
CA GLY A 450 30.27 -2.14 -14.34
C GLY A 450 31.27 -1.53 -13.37
N THR A 451 30.83 -0.50 -12.64
CA THR A 451 31.61 0.15 -11.58
C THR A 451 31.67 -0.78 -10.37
N GLU A 452 32.86 -1.00 -9.80
CA GLU A 452 33.07 -1.79 -8.58
C GLU A 452 32.08 -1.40 -7.46
N GLY A 453 31.47 -2.39 -6.81
CA GLY A 453 30.56 -2.20 -5.67
C GLY A 453 29.08 -1.99 -6.01
N LYS A 454 28.67 -2.15 -7.28
CA LYS A 454 27.26 -2.01 -7.70
C LYS A 454 26.48 -3.33 -7.71
N THR A 455 25.18 -3.26 -7.41
CA THR A 455 24.25 -4.40 -7.38
C THR A 455 23.50 -4.52 -8.71
N TYR A 456 23.36 -5.74 -9.20
CA TYR A 456 22.70 -6.06 -10.46
C TYR A 456 21.62 -7.12 -10.25
N ARG A 457 20.55 -6.99 -11.02
CA ARG A 457 19.47 -7.97 -11.17
C ARG A 457 19.65 -8.71 -12.49
N LEU A 458 19.74 -10.03 -12.42
CA LEU A 458 19.88 -10.96 -13.52
C LEU A 458 18.61 -11.80 -13.63
N ASP A 459 17.89 -11.71 -14.73
CA ASP A 459 16.83 -12.65 -15.09
C ASP A 459 17.35 -13.63 -16.14
N ILE A 460 17.10 -14.92 -15.93
CA ILE A 460 17.39 -15.97 -16.91
C ILE A 460 16.14 -16.80 -17.09
N THR A 461 15.71 -16.97 -18.33
CA THR A 461 14.68 -17.95 -18.71
C THR A 461 15.34 -19.08 -19.46
N ALA A 462 15.16 -20.31 -18.98
CA ALA A 462 15.68 -21.51 -19.63
C ALA A 462 14.59 -22.58 -19.79
N SER A 463 14.75 -23.43 -20.80
CA SER A 463 13.86 -24.54 -21.15
C SER A 463 14.63 -25.75 -21.67
N ASP A 464 13.91 -26.83 -21.95
CA ASP A 464 14.43 -28.02 -22.64
C ASP A 464 15.65 -28.68 -21.97
N PHE A 465 15.61 -28.79 -20.64
CA PHE A 465 16.59 -29.54 -19.86
C PHE A 465 16.50 -31.03 -20.20
N ILE A 466 17.51 -31.55 -20.90
CA ILE A 466 17.62 -32.97 -21.26
C ILE A 466 18.73 -33.61 -20.43
N SER A 467 18.41 -34.75 -19.80
CA SER A 467 19.33 -35.56 -18.97
C SER A 467 19.92 -34.85 -17.74
N MET A 468 19.47 -33.62 -17.47
CA MET A 468 19.83 -32.81 -16.31
C MET A 468 18.58 -32.21 -15.64
N THR A 469 18.71 -31.77 -14.39
CA THR A 469 17.65 -31.07 -13.64
C THR A 469 17.97 -29.60 -13.38
N SER A 470 19.22 -29.18 -13.57
CA SER A 470 19.67 -27.79 -13.42
C SER A 470 20.94 -27.56 -14.24
N CYS A 471 21.17 -26.31 -14.60
CA CYS A 471 22.38 -25.81 -15.24
C CYS A 471 22.99 -24.75 -14.31
N THR A 472 24.28 -24.48 -14.41
CA THR A 472 24.96 -23.52 -13.57
C THR A 472 25.37 -22.30 -14.39
N ILE A 473 25.13 -21.11 -13.86
CA ILE A 473 25.77 -19.89 -14.32
C ILE A 473 26.91 -19.53 -13.36
N ARG A 474 28.05 -19.11 -13.93
CA ARG A 474 29.15 -18.49 -13.22
C ARG A 474 29.30 -17.05 -13.66
N LEU A 475 29.38 -16.16 -12.68
CA LEU A 475 29.73 -14.76 -12.84
C LEU A 475 31.17 -14.54 -12.36
N ASP A 476 32.09 -14.23 -13.28
CA ASP A 476 33.48 -13.89 -12.92
C ASP A 476 33.55 -12.46 -12.33
N GLY A 477 34.32 -12.25 -11.26
CA GLY A 477 34.50 -10.91 -10.65
C GLY A 477 33.42 -10.48 -9.63
N VAL A 478 32.92 -11.39 -8.79
CA VAL A 478 31.92 -11.14 -7.72
C VAL A 478 32.44 -11.73 -6.38
N TYR A 479 32.04 -11.16 -5.22
CA TYR A 479 32.72 -11.14 -3.90
C TYR A 479 33.30 -12.45 -3.29
N ASP A 480 32.82 -13.65 -3.61
CA ASP A 480 33.21 -14.86 -2.84
C ASP A 480 33.80 -16.01 -3.68
N GLY A 481 34.42 -15.69 -4.82
CA GLY A 481 35.19 -16.69 -5.60
C GLY A 481 34.38 -17.89 -6.15
N SER A 482 33.05 -17.93 -5.93
CA SER A 482 32.19 -19.09 -6.19
C SER A 482 30.77 -18.65 -6.58
N ASN A 483 30.60 -17.74 -7.54
CA ASN A 483 29.26 -17.31 -7.99
C ASN A 483 28.65 -18.31 -8.98
N ILE A 484 28.63 -19.58 -8.57
CA ILE A 484 28.04 -20.73 -9.24
C ILE A 484 26.59 -20.77 -8.76
N ILE A 485 25.67 -20.34 -9.61
CA ILE A 485 24.24 -20.37 -9.31
C ILE A 485 23.60 -21.41 -10.20
N SER A 486 22.95 -22.39 -9.58
CA SER A 486 22.15 -23.37 -10.32
C SER A 486 20.80 -22.77 -10.69
N PHE A 487 20.39 -22.96 -11.93
CA PHE A 487 19.09 -22.54 -12.44
C PHE A 487 18.37 -23.73 -13.10
N VAL A 488 17.05 -23.76 -12.97
CA VAL A 488 16.14 -24.79 -13.50
C VAL A 488 15.26 -24.28 -14.65
N ASP A 489 14.33 -25.10 -15.13
CA ASP A 489 13.31 -24.73 -16.14
C ASP A 489 12.42 -23.56 -15.66
N GLY A 490 12.17 -22.60 -16.56
CA GLY A 490 11.44 -21.36 -16.30
C GLY A 490 12.35 -20.13 -16.07
N THR A 491 11.73 -19.03 -15.62
CA THR A 491 12.43 -17.77 -15.32
C THR A 491 12.90 -17.74 -13.87
N GLN A 492 14.17 -17.39 -13.66
CA GLN A 492 14.74 -17.15 -12.34
C GLN A 492 15.42 -15.78 -12.29
N THR A 493 15.25 -15.12 -11.14
CA THR A 493 15.86 -13.82 -10.85
C THR A 493 16.96 -14.01 -9.81
N ILE A 494 18.11 -13.39 -10.07
CA ILE A 494 19.33 -13.47 -9.28
C ILE A 494 19.81 -12.05 -9.01
N TYR A 495 20.27 -11.78 -7.80
CA TYR A 495 20.90 -10.51 -7.46
C TYR A 495 22.36 -10.74 -7.08
N PHE A 496 23.26 -9.88 -7.54
CA PHE A 496 24.70 -9.99 -7.24
C PHE A 496 25.39 -8.63 -7.25
N VAL A 497 26.57 -8.55 -6.63
CA VAL A 497 27.39 -7.34 -6.57
C VAL A 497 28.66 -7.50 -7.41
N ALA A 498 28.94 -6.57 -8.32
CA ALA A 498 30.14 -6.61 -9.16
C ALA A 498 31.39 -6.09 -8.41
N TYR A 499 32.50 -6.83 -8.48
CA TYR A 499 33.78 -6.51 -7.81
C TYR A 499 34.90 -6.12 -8.78
N THR A 500 34.76 -6.39 -10.07
CA THR A 500 35.73 -5.97 -11.07
C THR A 500 35.02 -5.44 -12.32
N ASN A 501 35.73 -4.65 -13.12
CA ASN A 501 35.22 -4.05 -14.35
C ASN A 501 34.96 -5.08 -15.49
N PHE A 502 35.08 -6.38 -15.21
CA PHE A 502 34.92 -7.45 -16.19
C PHE A 502 34.22 -8.65 -15.56
N THR A 503 32.95 -8.84 -15.90
CA THR A 503 32.19 -10.04 -15.54
C THR A 503 31.82 -10.82 -16.78
N TYR A 504 32.28 -12.07 -16.86
CA TYR A 504 31.83 -13.03 -17.86
C TYR A 504 30.68 -13.84 -17.28
N ILE A 505 29.61 -14.01 -18.08
CA ILE A 505 28.62 -15.06 -17.86
C ILE A 505 29.16 -16.33 -18.50
N LYS A 506 29.35 -17.36 -17.69
CA LYS A 506 29.72 -18.70 -18.17
C LYS A 506 28.66 -19.69 -17.75
N PHE A 507 28.15 -20.44 -18.71
CA PHE A 507 27.22 -21.52 -18.45
C PHE A 507 27.97 -22.84 -18.36
N PHE A 508 27.67 -23.61 -17.32
CA PHE A 508 28.21 -24.94 -17.07
C PHE A 508 27.06 -25.91 -16.91
N ALA A 509 27.16 -27.02 -17.62
CA ALA A 509 26.21 -28.11 -17.46
C ALA A 509 26.94 -29.45 -17.55
N GLY A 510 26.29 -30.46 -16.95
CA GLY A 510 26.88 -31.66 -16.36
C GLY A 510 27.56 -32.65 -17.31
N SER A 511 27.12 -33.91 -17.25
CA SER A 511 27.75 -35.06 -17.89
C SER A 511 27.37 -35.22 -19.36
N PHE A 512 27.85 -36.26 -20.03
CA PHE A 512 27.67 -36.53 -21.46
C PHE A 512 26.17 -36.67 -21.86
N GLU A 513 25.74 -36.12 -23.01
CA GLU A 513 24.36 -36.11 -23.55
C GLU A 513 23.35 -35.13 -22.93
N ASP A 514 23.85 -34.19 -22.13
CA ASP A 514 23.07 -33.14 -21.50
C ASP A 514 22.80 -31.99 -22.50
N SER A 515 21.58 -31.39 -22.48
CA SER A 515 21.30 -30.14 -23.22
C SER A 515 20.36 -29.21 -22.46
N VAL A 516 20.46 -27.91 -22.72
CA VAL A 516 19.55 -26.87 -22.20
C VAL A 516 19.38 -25.76 -23.23
N THR A 517 18.18 -25.18 -23.34
CA THR A 517 17.91 -23.97 -24.12
C THR A 517 17.83 -22.77 -23.19
N ILE A 518 18.59 -21.71 -23.46
CA ILE A 518 18.43 -20.43 -22.78
C ILE A 518 17.55 -19.54 -23.66
N ASN A 519 16.36 -19.21 -23.20
CA ASN A 519 15.36 -18.45 -23.95
C ASN A 519 15.59 -16.94 -23.85
N SER A 520 16.01 -16.45 -22.69
CA SER A 520 16.36 -15.04 -22.51
C SER A 520 17.29 -14.81 -21.33
N ILE A 521 18.09 -13.75 -21.40
CA ILE A 521 18.98 -13.26 -20.34
C ILE A 521 18.85 -11.73 -20.28
N SER A 522 18.57 -11.19 -19.09
CA SER A 522 18.51 -9.76 -18.83
C SER A 522 19.36 -9.43 -17.61
N ILE A 523 20.19 -8.38 -17.69
CA ILE A 523 20.93 -7.79 -16.58
C ILE A 523 20.70 -6.30 -16.54
N LYS A 524 20.28 -5.82 -15.37
CA LYS A 524 20.09 -4.40 -15.08
C LYS A 524 20.76 -4.04 -13.77
N GLU A 525 21.41 -2.89 -13.73
CA GLU A 525 21.94 -2.31 -12.50
C GLU A 525 20.78 -1.75 -11.67
N LEU A 526 20.87 -1.95 -10.36
CA LEU A 526 19.96 -1.33 -9.40
C LEU A 526 20.58 -0.01 -8.91
N GLY A 527 19.80 1.07 -8.93
CA GLY A 527 20.22 2.39 -8.47
C GLY A 527 20.42 2.47 -6.95
N GLY A 528 21.14 3.50 -6.49
CA GLY A 528 21.43 3.70 -5.07
C GLY A 528 22.33 2.61 -4.48
N ASN A 529 22.06 2.23 -3.23
CA ASN A 529 22.75 1.20 -2.47
C ASN A 529 21.76 0.13 -1.94
N PRO A 530 21.16 -0.69 -2.81
CA PRO A 530 20.16 -1.67 -2.38
C PRO A 530 20.79 -2.69 -1.42
N ALA A 531 20.01 -3.10 -0.41
CA ALA A 531 20.42 -4.08 0.59
C ALA A 531 19.93 -5.48 0.20
N ILE A 532 20.81 -6.48 0.24
CA ILE A 532 20.51 -7.88 -0.06
C ILE A 532 20.31 -8.65 1.24
N MET A 533 19.19 -9.35 1.34
CA MET A 533 18.86 -10.30 2.39
C MET A 533 19.77 -11.53 2.31
N THR A 534 20.45 -11.85 3.41
CA THR A 534 21.36 -13.00 3.49
C THR A 534 20.95 -13.94 4.61
N ASN A 535 20.84 -15.24 4.30
CA ASN A 535 20.28 -16.31 5.14
C ASN A 535 18.80 -16.17 5.52
N MET A 536 18.12 -15.14 5.01
CA MET A 536 16.71 -14.89 5.27
C MET A 536 15.81 -15.54 4.21
N VAL A 537 14.50 -15.63 4.49
CA VAL A 537 13.44 -16.06 3.56
C VAL A 537 12.43 -14.93 3.30
N GLU A 538 11.59 -15.08 2.27
CA GLU A 538 10.58 -14.08 1.92
C GLU A 538 9.66 -13.71 3.09
N SER A 539 9.31 -14.67 3.95
CA SER A 539 8.47 -14.41 5.14
C SER A 539 9.14 -13.57 6.23
N ASN A 540 10.46 -13.33 6.16
CA ASN A 540 11.11 -12.35 7.03
C ASN A 540 10.69 -10.91 6.69
N ILE A 541 10.17 -10.66 5.48
CA ILE A 541 9.45 -9.42 5.17
C ILE A 541 8.05 -9.54 5.77
N THR A 542 7.91 -9.04 6.99
CA THR A 542 6.68 -9.20 7.78
C THR A 542 5.75 -8.02 7.54
N ASN A 543 4.46 -8.31 7.32
CA ASN A 543 3.44 -7.27 7.34
C ASN A 543 3.38 -6.66 8.75
N GLN A 544 3.45 -5.34 8.79
CA GLN A 544 3.10 -4.56 9.95
C GLN A 544 1.67 -4.09 9.82
N TYR A 545 0.87 -4.32 10.85
CA TYR A 545 -0.27 -3.47 11.08
C TYR A 545 0.29 -2.11 11.50
N PRO A 546 -0.08 -0.99 10.85
CA PRO A 546 0.33 0.32 11.33
C PRO A 546 0.05 0.45 12.83
N LEU A 547 0.96 1.11 13.53
CA LEU A 547 0.73 1.65 14.86
C LEU A 547 -0.63 2.39 14.82
N THR A 548 -1.64 1.79 15.45
CA THR A 548 -3.07 2.15 15.59
C THR A 548 -3.56 3.50 15.01
N LYS A 549 -4.67 3.46 14.26
CA LYS A 549 -5.04 4.14 13.00
C LYS A 549 -6.35 4.94 13.06
N ILE A 550 -6.52 5.86 12.11
CA ILE A 550 -7.85 6.16 11.54
C ILE A 550 -8.25 4.96 10.69
N ARG A 551 -9.42 4.40 10.97
CA ARG A 551 -9.97 3.26 10.23
C ARG A 551 -10.82 3.68 9.04
N ASN A 552 -11.66 4.69 9.24
CA ASN A 552 -12.52 5.27 8.21
C ASN A 552 -12.51 6.79 8.40
N TYR A 553 -12.50 7.53 7.30
CA TYR A 553 -12.63 8.98 7.33
C TYR A 553 -13.37 9.49 6.09
N TYR A 554 -14.48 10.18 6.32
CA TYR A 554 -15.37 10.70 5.30
C TYR A 554 -15.49 12.21 5.44
N ARG A 555 -15.12 12.93 4.37
CA ARG A 555 -15.10 14.41 4.31
C ARG A 555 -16.32 15.00 3.62
N MET A 556 -17.37 14.19 3.50
CA MET A 556 -18.74 14.60 3.11
C MET A 556 -18.83 15.55 1.91
N GLY A 557 -18.02 15.32 0.87
CA GLY A 557 -18.00 16.13 -0.36
C GLY A 557 -16.68 16.84 -0.63
N ASP A 558 -15.81 16.97 0.38
CA ASP A 558 -14.45 17.52 0.22
C ASP A 558 -13.36 16.46 0.08
N GLY A 559 -13.73 15.18 0.16
CA GLY A 559 -12.82 14.07 0.01
C GLY A 559 -12.25 13.95 -1.39
N THR A 560 -11.06 13.36 -1.49
CA THR A 560 -10.51 12.97 -2.78
C THR A 560 -11.47 11.99 -3.43
N ASN A 561 -11.89 12.31 -4.66
CA ASN A 561 -12.86 11.55 -5.46
C ASN A 561 -14.31 11.52 -4.94
N ASP A 562 -14.66 12.25 -3.88
CA ASP A 562 -16.06 12.39 -3.46
C ASP A 562 -16.90 12.94 -4.63
N GLU A 563 -17.97 12.23 -4.97
CA GLU A 563 -18.90 12.63 -6.02
C GLU A 563 -20.24 11.93 -5.82
N TYR A 564 -21.37 12.59 -6.08
CA TYR A 564 -22.67 11.93 -5.93
C TYR A 564 -22.78 10.65 -6.78
N PRO A 565 -23.24 9.52 -6.21
CA PRO A 565 -23.74 9.32 -4.84
C PRO A 565 -22.71 8.73 -3.84
N VAL A 566 -21.42 8.76 -4.14
CA VAL A 566 -20.37 8.10 -3.36
C VAL A 566 -19.48 9.11 -2.62
N ILE A 567 -19.31 8.86 -1.33
CA ILE A 567 -18.31 9.51 -0.49
C ILE A 567 -17.19 8.50 -0.23
N TYR A 568 -15.97 8.86 -0.62
CA TYR A 568 -14.82 7.98 -0.55
C TYR A 568 -14.25 7.94 0.86
N ASP A 569 -13.85 6.74 1.27
CA ASP A 569 -13.06 6.59 2.49
C ASP A 569 -11.65 7.13 2.25
N GLN A 570 -11.30 8.23 2.93
CA GLN A 570 -10.03 8.91 2.73
C GLN A 570 -8.82 8.12 3.26
N VAL A 571 -9.07 7.00 3.96
CA VAL A 571 -8.05 6.00 4.30
C VAL A 571 -7.49 5.33 3.05
N ASP A 572 -8.32 5.09 2.05
CA ASP A 572 -7.93 4.52 0.75
C ASP A 572 -8.90 5.01 -0.34
N PRO A 573 -8.77 6.27 -0.79
CA PRO A 573 -9.73 6.89 -1.72
C PRO A 573 -9.46 6.48 -3.18
N THR A 574 -8.83 5.32 -3.41
CA THR A 574 -8.35 4.92 -4.72
C THR A 574 -9.36 4.03 -5.48
N LEU A 575 -9.17 3.92 -6.78
CA LEU A 575 -9.82 2.91 -7.60
C LEU A 575 -8.86 1.74 -7.79
N GLY A 576 -9.39 0.52 -7.75
CA GLY A 576 -8.66 -0.69 -8.07
C GLY A 576 -8.26 -0.78 -9.54
N ALA A 577 -7.60 -1.90 -9.89
CA ALA A 577 -7.22 -2.20 -11.26
C ALA A 577 -8.45 -2.32 -12.19
N GLU A 578 -8.22 -2.09 -13.48
CA GLU A 578 -9.24 -2.31 -14.51
C GLU A 578 -9.58 -3.81 -14.57
N LEU A 579 -10.87 -4.15 -14.50
CA LEU A 579 -11.33 -5.54 -14.54
C LEU A 579 -11.62 -6.04 -15.97
N LEU A 580 -11.54 -5.16 -16.96
CA LEU A 580 -11.82 -5.46 -18.37
C LEU A 580 -10.53 -5.41 -19.20
N THR A 581 -10.25 -6.46 -19.96
CA THR A 581 -9.03 -6.56 -20.80
C THR A 581 -9.16 -5.88 -22.17
N ASN A 582 -10.37 -5.46 -22.57
CA ASN A 582 -10.65 -4.75 -23.83
C ASN A 582 -12.00 -4.02 -23.72
N GLY A 583 -12.12 -3.12 -22.76
CA GLY A 583 -13.34 -2.33 -22.54
C GLY A 583 -13.50 -1.13 -23.49
N ASP A 584 -12.40 -0.70 -24.12
CA ASP A 584 -12.36 0.34 -25.15
C ASP A 584 -12.60 -0.21 -26.57
N PHE A 585 -12.64 -1.54 -26.73
CA PHE A 585 -12.87 -2.26 -27.98
C PHE A 585 -11.85 -1.95 -29.09
N SER A 586 -10.64 -1.50 -28.75
CA SER A 586 -9.65 -1.01 -29.72
C SER A 586 -8.82 -2.08 -30.42
N ASN A 587 -8.68 -3.27 -29.81
CA ASN A 587 -7.81 -4.34 -30.31
C ASN A 587 -8.56 -5.51 -30.99
N THR A 588 -9.83 -5.28 -31.32
CA THR A 588 -10.73 -6.30 -31.89
C THR A 588 -11.43 -5.79 -33.14
N THR A 589 -11.19 -6.43 -34.28
CA THR A 589 -12.03 -6.26 -35.48
C THR A 589 -12.77 -7.58 -35.72
N SER A 590 -13.91 -7.79 -35.05
CA SER A 590 -14.65 -9.05 -35.17
C SER A 590 -16.14 -8.94 -34.83
N ILE A 591 -16.86 -10.01 -35.18
CA ILE A 591 -18.23 -10.32 -34.81
C ILE A 591 -18.17 -11.39 -33.72
N ASP A 592 -18.90 -11.24 -32.61
CA ASP A 592 -19.04 -12.34 -31.66
C ASP A 592 -20.03 -13.40 -32.19
N THR A 593 -19.80 -14.66 -31.81
CA THR A 593 -20.71 -15.76 -32.14
C THR A 593 -20.97 -16.59 -30.89
N ASN A 594 -22.02 -17.42 -30.89
CA ASN A 594 -22.33 -18.32 -29.78
C ASN A 594 -21.15 -19.17 -29.24
N ILE A 595 -20.10 -19.38 -30.05
CA ILE A 595 -18.93 -20.20 -29.69
C ILE A 595 -17.61 -19.41 -29.66
N SER A 596 -17.64 -18.11 -29.98
CA SER A 596 -16.46 -17.25 -30.04
C SER A 596 -16.83 -15.86 -29.51
N PRO A 597 -16.72 -15.63 -28.20
CA PRO A 597 -16.89 -14.31 -27.62
C PRO A 597 -15.71 -13.38 -27.97
N PHE A 598 -15.85 -12.09 -27.69
CA PHE A 598 -14.72 -11.16 -27.78
C PHE A 598 -13.61 -11.52 -26.80
N ALA A 599 -12.36 -11.17 -27.14
CA ALA A 599 -11.24 -11.30 -26.23
C ALA A 599 -11.53 -10.55 -24.92
N GLY A 600 -11.43 -11.24 -23.79
CA GLY A 600 -11.70 -10.67 -22.45
C GLY A 600 -13.17 -10.62 -22.05
N TRP A 601 -14.10 -11.12 -22.88
CA TRP A 601 -15.54 -11.12 -22.60
C TRP A 601 -16.14 -12.52 -22.71
N ASN A 602 -17.25 -12.75 -22.01
CA ASN A 602 -18.08 -13.93 -22.12
C ASN A 602 -19.40 -13.59 -22.81
N ASN A 603 -19.84 -14.49 -23.70
CA ASN A 603 -21.17 -14.38 -24.31
C ASN A 603 -22.24 -14.91 -23.36
N LEU A 604 -23.25 -14.09 -23.13
CA LEU A 604 -24.40 -14.39 -22.28
C LEU A 604 -25.67 -14.47 -23.15
N GLY A 605 -26.48 -15.51 -22.94
CA GLY A 605 -27.67 -15.73 -23.76
C GLY A 605 -27.36 -16.35 -25.12
N THR A 606 -28.16 -16.02 -26.15
CA THR A 606 -28.05 -16.64 -27.48
C THR A 606 -27.63 -15.63 -28.55
N HIS A 607 -26.43 -15.81 -29.08
CA HIS A 607 -25.76 -15.04 -30.12
C HIS A 607 -25.84 -15.73 -31.50
N THR A 608 -26.65 -15.19 -32.40
CA THR A 608 -26.89 -15.72 -33.75
C THR A 608 -26.29 -14.81 -34.83
N SER A 609 -26.31 -15.25 -36.09
CA SER A 609 -25.84 -14.44 -37.22
C SER A 609 -26.60 -13.12 -37.41
N THR A 610 -27.71 -12.91 -36.70
CA THR A 610 -28.55 -11.72 -36.84
C THR A 610 -28.90 -11.07 -35.49
N ASN A 611 -28.38 -11.61 -34.39
CA ASN A 611 -28.49 -11.09 -33.04
C ASN A 611 -27.12 -11.33 -32.40
N HIS A 612 -26.24 -10.32 -32.36
CA HIS A 612 -24.84 -10.43 -31.92
C HIS A 612 -24.24 -9.03 -31.70
N PHE A 613 -23.08 -8.98 -31.05
CA PHE A 613 -22.27 -7.77 -30.93
C PHE A 613 -21.21 -7.74 -32.04
N THR A 614 -20.93 -6.54 -32.55
CA THR A 614 -19.89 -6.30 -33.54
C THR A 614 -18.99 -5.18 -33.09
N ILE A 615 -17.71 -5.24 -33.45
CA ILE A 615 -16.77 -4.16 -33.18
C ILE A 615 -16.32 -3.56 -34.51
N THR A 616 -16.57 -2.27 -34.68
CA THR A 616 -16.16 -1.49 -35.87
C THR A 616 -15.71 -0.11 -35.41
N ASN A 617 -14.57 0.36 -35.92
CA ASN A 617 -14.00 1.67 -35.56
C ASN A 617 -13.82 1.88 -34.04
N ASN A 618 -13.43 0.83 -33.31
CA ASN A 618 -13.26 0.82 -31.86
C ASN A 618 -14.56 1.04 -31.06
N GLU A 619 -15.71 0.78 -31.67
CA GLU A 619 -17.01 0.84 -30.99
C GLU A 619 -17.71 -0.52 -31.04
N CYS A 620 -18.36 -0.90 -29.95
CA CYS A 620 -19.18 -2.10 -29.86
C CYS A 620 -20.64 -1.78 -30.22
N THR A 621 -21.18 -2.43 -31.24
CA THR A 621 -22.58 -2.31 -31.65
C THR A 621 -23.34 -3.60 -31.38
N CYS A 622 -24.41 -3.51 -30.59
CA CYS A 622 -25.36 -4.60 -30.34
C CYS A 622 -26.41 -4.66 -31.46
N LEU A 623 -26.25 -5.57 -32.42
CA LEU A 623 -27.14 -5.73 -33.60
C LEU A 623 -28.35 -6.62 -33.28
N TYR A 624 -29.56 -6.23 -33.69
CA TYR A 624 -30.77 -7.05 -33.50
C TYR A 624 -31.67 -7.18 -34.73
N THR A 625 -32.25 -8.36 -34.89
CA THR A 625 -33.29 -8.62 -35.91
C THR A 625 -34.52 -9.38 -35.39
N SER A 626 -34.38 -10.32 -34.43
CA SER A 626 -35.49 -10.91 -33.63
C SER A 626 -34.96 -11.98 -32.65
N GLY A 627 -35.44 -12.05 -31.38
CA GLY A 627 -35.20 -13.21 -30.48
C GLY A 627 -34.68 -12.91 -29.06
N SER A 628 -34.36 -13.99 -28.32
CA SER A 628 -34.01 -14.07 -26.88
C SER A 628 -32.96 -13.07 -26.36
N ALA A 629 -32.93 -12.87 -25.03
CA ALA A 629 -31.98 -12.00 -24.35
C ALA A 629 -30.52 -12.37 -24.66
N MET A 630 -29.70 -11.34 -24.89
CA MET A 630 -28.26 -11.48 -25.09
C MET A 630 -27.47 -10.37 -24.43
N GLY A 631 -26.25 -10.71 -24.05
CA GLY A 631 -25.31 -9.80 -23.45
C GLY A 631 -23.88 -10.28 -23.56
N ILE A 632 -22.98 -9.41 -23.13
CA ILE A 632 -21.57 -9.70 -22.89
C ILE A 632 -21.26 -9.40 -21.43
N GLY A 633 -20.29 -10.10 -20.84
CA GLY A 633 -19.93 -9.87 -19.45
C GLY A 633 -18.66 -10.57 -19.00
N VAL A 634 -18.32 -10.39 -17.73
CA VAL A 634 -17.20 -11.07 -17.06
C VAL A 634 -17.63 -11.57 -15.70
N THR A 635 -16.87 -12.52 -15.15
CA THR A 635 -17.08 -13.08 -13.82
C THR A 635 -15.86 -12.79 -12.95
N SER A 636 -15.74 -11.54 -12.52
CA SER A 636 -14.56 -11.02 -11.81
C SER A 636 -14.90 -10.10 -10.63
N LEU A 637 -16.18 -9.91 -10.32
CA LEU A 637 -16.59 -9.09 -9.18
C LEU A 637 -16.45 -9.87 -7.86
N THR A 638 -16.22 -9.14 -6.78
CA THR A 638 -16.26 -9.65 -5.41
C THR A 638 -17.55 -9.20 -4.75
N ILE A 639 -18.31 -10.14 -4.19
CA ILE A 639 -19.57 -9.85 -3.50
C ILE A 639 -19.31 -8.93 -2.29
N GLY A 640 -20.16 -7.93 -2.09
CA GLY A 640 -20.07 -6.94 -1.02
C GLY A 640 -19.15 -5.75 -1.33
N LYS A 641 -18.43 -5.74 -2.45
CA LYS A 641 -17.58 -4.61 -2.86
C LYS A 641 -18.32 -3.64 -3.78
N LEU A 642 -18.02 -2.34 -3.62
CA LEU A 642 -18.53 -1.27 -4.48
C LEU A 642 -17.70 -1.18 -5.76
N TYR A 643 -18.38 -1.07 -6.89
CA TYR A 643 -17.75 -0.88 -8.20
C TYR A 643 -18.20 0.43 -8.83
N LYS A 644 -17.24 1.14 -9.43
CA LYS A 644 -17.46 2.23 -10.38
C LYS A 644 -17.44 1.65 -11.79
N LEU A 645 -18.52 1.83 -12.51
CA LEU A 645 -18.58 1.57 -13.95
C LEU A 645 -18.69 2.90 -14.69
N THR A 646 -17.93 3.02 -15.78
CA THR A 646 -18.15 4.05 -16.79
C THR A 646 -18.34 3.41 -18.16
N ILE A 647 -19.14 4.05 -19.00
CA ILE A 647 -19.43 3.64 -20.38
C ILE A 647 -19.84 4.86 -21.18
N ASN A 648 -19.46 4.93 -22.44
CA ASN A 648 -19.93 5.96 -23.35
C ASN A 648 -20.85 5.36 -24.41
N ILE A 649 -22.12 5.75 -24.39
CA ILE A 649 -23.11 5.30 -25.38
C ILE A 649 -23.08 6.29 -26.54
N THR A 650 -22.62 5.84 -27.70
CA THR A 650 -22.37 6.72 -28.85
C THR A 650 -23.56 6.79 -29.80
N ASP A 651 -24.37 5.73 -29.90
CA ASP A 651 -25.61 5.75 -30.68
C ASP A 651 -26.72 4.91 -30.04
N VAL A 652 -27.94 5.46 -30.05
CA VAL A 652 -29.17 4.77 -29.64
C VAL A 652 -30.38 5.42 -30.32
N SER A 653 -30.95 4.75 -31.32
CA SER A 653 -32.14 5.25 -32.03
C SER A 653 -33.48 4.83 -31.38
N SER A 654 -33.54 3.66 -30.73
CA SER A 654 -34.67 3.15 -29.94
C SER A 654 -34.23 1.96 -29.06
N GLY A 655 -34.77 1.84 -27.84
CA GLY A 655 -34.31 0.83 -26.87
C GLY A 655 -33.18 1.34 -25.98
N GLY A 656 -32.14 0.53 -25.76
CA GLY A 656 -31.00 0.90 -24.91
C GLY A 656 -30.16 -0.30 -24.46
N ILE A 657 -29.33 -0.10 -23.44
CA ILE A 657 -28.60 -1.16 -22.74
C ILE A 657 -29.05 -1.27 -21.28
N LYS A 658 -28.94 -2.47 -20.72
CA LYS A 658 -29.06 -2.78 -19.30
C LYS A 658 -27.71 -3.21 -18.79
N ILE A 659 -27.24 -2.53 -17.75
CA ILE A 659 -25.97 -2.82 -17.12
C ILE A 659 -26.24 -3.47 -15.77
N TYR A 660 -25.65 -4.63 -15.55
CA TYR A 660 -25.73 -5.40 -14.32
C TYR A 660 -24.35 -5.38 -13.65
N ILE A 661 -24.34 -4.94 -12.39
CA ILE A 661 -23.26 -5.23 -11.44
C ILE A 661 -23.90 -6.15 -10.43
N GLY A 662 -23.56 -7.43 -10.50
CA GLY A 662 -24.28 -8.50 -9.85
C GLY A 662 -25.60 -8.86 -10.55
N THR A 663 -26.71 -8.91 -9.82
CA THR A 663 -28.01 -9.40 -10.30
C THR A 663 -29.00 -8.30 -10.68
N THR A 664 -28.77 -7.08 -10.21
CA THR A 664 -29.70 -5.96 -10.40
C THR A 664 -29.20 -5.04 -11.52
N SER A 665 -30.12 -4.55 -12.37
CA SER A 665 -29.75 -3.76 -13.56
C SER A 665 -30.15 -2.29 -13.50
N THR A 666 -29.38 -1.47 -14.20
CA THR A 666 -29.70 -0.08 -14.54
C THR A 666 -29.82 0.04 -16.06
N SER A 667 -30.86 0.71 -16.53
CA SER A 667 -31.13 0.86 -17.97
C SER A 667 -30.71 2.25 -18.47
N TYR A 668 -30.05 2.30 -19.62
CA TYR A 668 -29.68 3.53 -20.31
C TYR A 668 -30.25 3.54 -21.72
N THR A 669 -30.99 4.60 -22.06
CA THR A 669 -31.70 4.75 -23.36
C THR A 669 -31.30 6.03 -24.10
N THR A 670 -30.22 6.67 -23.68
CA THR A 670 -29.73 7.96 -24.22
C THR A 670 -28.22 7.89 -24.40
N THR A 671 -27.70 8.61 -25.38
CA THR A 671 -26.25 8.74 -25.63
C THR A 671 -25.51 9.48 -24.51
N GLY A 672 -24.18 9.46 -24.60
CA GLY A 672 -23.23 10.14 -23.71
C GLY A 672 -22.59 9.23 -22.66
N PHE A 673 -21.59 9.77 -21.96
CA PHE A 673 -20.94 9.11 -20.83
C PHE A 673 -21.94 8.86 -19.69
N LYS A 674 -21.91 7.64 -19.15
CA LYS A 674 -22.68 7.20 -17.98
C LYS A 674 -21.71 6.68 -16.93
N THR A 675 -21.98 7.04 -15.68
CA THR A 675 -21.28 6.50 -14.50
C THR A 675 -22.30 5.79 -13.64
N LEU A 676 -21.96 4.58 -13.17
CA LEU A 676 -22.78 3.79 -12.26
C LEU A 676 -21.93 3.34 -11.09
N TYR A 677 -22.46 3.52 -9.89
CA TYR A 677 -21.90 2.95 -8.67
C TYR A 677 -22.81 1.86 -8.14
N LYS A 678 -22.23 0.72 -7.78
CA LYS A 678 -23.03 -0.40 -7.26
C LYS A 678 -22.23 -1.39 -6.43
N VAL A 679 -22.82 -1.80 -5.32
CA VAL A 679 -22.33 -2.95 -4.53
C VAL A 679 -22.70 -4.23 -5.25
N ALA A 680 -21.72 -5.10 -5.49
CA ALA A 680 -21.93 -6.38 -6.13
C ALA A 680 -22.62 -7.37 -5.18
N ASP A 681 -23.78 -7.91 -5.58
CA ASP A 681 -24.47 -9.01 -4.89
C ASP A 681 -24.18 -10.39 -5.51
N SER A 682 -23.40 -10.40 -6.59
CA SER A 682 -22.95 -11.57 -7.35
C SER A 682 -21.63 -11.24 -8.05
N VAL A 683 -20.90 -12.27 -8.46
CA VAL A 683 -19.57 -12.18 -9.10
C VAL A 683 -19.60 -11.67 -10.56
N ASN A 684 -20.78 -11.35 -11.09
CA ASN A 684 -20.97 -11.09 -12.52
C ASN A 684 -21.12 -9.60 -12.84
N PHE A 685 -20.37 -9.13 -13.82
CA PHE A 685 -20.64 -7.89 -14.54
C PHE A 685 -21.19 -8.24 -15.92
N SER A 686 -22.27 -7.58 -16.35
CA SER A 686 -22.78 -7.81 -17.70
C SER A 686 -23.54 -6.62 -18.30
N ILE A 687 -23.43 -6.50 -19.62
CA ILE A 687 -24.19 -5.57 -20.44
C ILE A 687 -25.14 -6.40 -21.30
N TYR A 688 -26.42 -6.22 -21.07
CA TYR A 688 -27.48 -6.74 -21.90
C TYR A 688 -28.11 -5.61 -22.70
N ARG A 689 -28.84 -5.96 -23.74
CA ARG A 689 -29.74 -5.03 -24.41
C ARG A 689 -30.98 -4.74 -23.56
N ASN A 690 -31.46 -3.49 -23.57
CA ASN A 690 -32.77 -3.09 -23.06
C ASN A 690 -33.83 -3.22 -24.15
N SER A 691 -35.07 -3.59 -23.81
CA SER A 691 -36.13 -3.92 -24.79
C SER A 691 -36.37 -2.79 -25.81
N GLY A 692 -36.17 -3.07 -27.10
CA GLY A 692 -36.32 -2.14 -28.23
C GLY A 692 -35.77 -2.76 -29.53
N ALA A 693 -36.13 -2.24 -30.71
CA ALA A 693 -35.94 -2.89 -32.01
C ALA A 693 -34.78 -2.33 -32.88
N THR A 694 -33.86 -1.53 -32.33
CA THR A 694 -32.72 -0.98 -33.10
C THR A 694 -31.39 -1.12 -32.37
N ASP A 695 -30.31 -1.00 -33.11
CA ASP A 695 -28.95 -1.21 -32.61
C ASP A 695 -28.55 -0.15 -31.58
N VAL A 696 -27.62 -0.51 -30.69
CA VAL A 696 -27.04 0.40 -29.70
C VAL A 696 -25.54 0.27 -29.77
N THR A 697 -24.86 1.40 -29.88
CA THR A 697 -23.40 1.48 -30.00
C THR A 697 -22.82 2.13 -28.75
N PHE A 698 -21.73 1.56 -28.24
CA PHE A 698 -21.05 2.05 -27.06
C PHE A 698 -19.55 1.70 -27.10
N ASP A 699 -18.76 2.48 -26.36
CA ASP A 699 -17.34 2.29 -26.17
C ASP A 699 -16.90 2.65 -24.74
N ASN A 700 -15.60 2.60 -24.49
CA ASN A 700 -14.97 3.05 -23.24
C ASN A 700 -15.62 2.48 -21.97
N VAL A 701 -15.88 1.18 -21.96
CA VAL A 701 -16.36 0.49 -20.77
C VAL A 701 -15.20 0.31 -19.80
N SER A 702 -15.36 0.80 -18.58
CA SER A 702 -14.40 0.59 -17.49
C SER A 702 -15.15 0.16 -16.25
N VAL A 703 -14.62 -0.86 -15.56
CA VAL A 703 -15.16 -1.39 -14.31
C VAL A 703 -14.01 -1.53 -13.33
N LYS A 704 -14.04 -0.71 -12.28
CA LYS A 704 -13.04 -0.69 -11.23
C LYS A 704 -13.70 -0.81 -9.87
N GLN A 705 -13.09 -1.58 -8.98
CA GLN A 705 -13.48 -1.57 -7.57
C GLN A 705 -13.18 -0.18 -6.98
N VAL A 706 -14.07 0.30 -6.12
CA VAL A 706 -13.77 1.44 -5.24
C VAL A 706 -13.13 0.87 -3.98
N ASN A 707 -11.89 1.24 -3.70
CA ASN A 707 -11.14 0.72 -2.56
C ASN A 707 -11.57 1.38 -1.23
N GLY A 708 -11.01 0.91 -0.11
CA GLY A 708 -11.45 1.28 1.23
C GLY A 708 -12.86 0.75 1.56
N ASN A 709 -13.57 1.50 2.42
CA ASN A 709 -14.96 1.25 2.76
C ASN A 709 -15.84 2.42 2.26
N PRO A 710 -16.12 2.52 0.97
CA PRO A 710 -16.82 3.67 0.41
C PRO A 710 -18.26 3.76 0.90
N ALA A 711 -18.73 4.99 1.06
CA ALA A 711 -20.06 5.32 1.55
C ALA A 711 -20.99 5.70 0.39
N ILE A 712 -22.24 5.24 0.42
CA ILE A 712 -23.23 5.47 -0.63
C ILE A 712 -24.41 6.25 -0.05
N MET A 713 -24.65 7.45 -0.59
CA MET A 713 -25.83 8.26 -0.33
C MET A 713 -27.08 7.56 -0.85
N THR A 714 -28.10 7.40 0.00
CA THR A 714 -29.35 6.67 -0.32
C THR A 714 -30.57 7.52 0.01
N ASN A 715 -31.53 7.58 -0.93
CA ASN A 715 -32.67 8.52 -0.96
C ASN A 715 -32.31 10.01 -1.09
N MET A 716 -31.01 10.31 -1.14
CA MET A 716 -30.48 11.66 -1.31
C MET A 716 -30.24 12.00 -2.79
N SER A 717 -29.97 13.27 -3.02
CA SER A 717 -29.66 13.92 -4.29
C SER A 717 -28.29 14.60 -4.26
N ALA A 718 -27.80 15.02 -5.42
CA ALA A 718 -26.54 15.77 -5.50
C ALA A 718 -26.61 17.15 -4.81
N SER A 719 -27.81 17.71 -4.60
CA SER A 719 -27.98 18.98 -3.87
C SER A 719 -27.82 18.86 -2.36
N ASP A 720 -27.80 17.63 -1.83
CA ASP A 720 -27.61 17.40 -0.39
C ASP A 720 -26.13 17.49 0.01
N ILE A 721 -25.21 17.50 -0.97
CA ILE A 721 -23.83 17.97 -0.79
C ILE A 721 -23.87 19.50 -0.85
N VAL A 722 -23.83 20.15 0.32
CA VAL A 722 -24.08 21.58 0.48
C VAL A 722 -22.80 22.33 0.81
N GLU A 723 -22.67 23.56 0.30
CA GLU A 723 -21.59 24.48 0.68
C GLU A 723 -21.90 25.13 2.04
N ASP A 724 -21.60 24.41 3.12
CA ASP A 724 -21.72 24.84 4.52
C ASP A 724 -20.70 24.04 5.34
N THR A 725 -19.82 24.72 6.10
CA THR A 725 -18.72 24.09 6.84
C THR A 725 -18.66 24.58 8.27
N PRO A 726 -18.09 23.78 9.18
CA PRO A 726 -17.72 24.24 10.52
C PRO A 726 -16.80 25.46 10.56
#